data_AF-A0AAU1NYI8-F1
#
_entry.id   AF-A0AAU1NYI8-F1
#
_cell.length_a   1.000
_cell.length_b   1.000
_cell.length_c   1.000
_cell.angle_alpha   90.00
_cell.angle_beta   90.00
_cell.angle_gamma   90.00
#
_symmetry.space_group_name_H-M   'P 1'
#
loop_
_entity.id
_entity.type
_entity.pdbx_description
1 polymer ?
#
loop_
_entity_poly.entity_id
_entity_poly.type
_entity_poly.pdbx_seq_one_letter_code
_entity_poly.pdbx_strand_id
1 'polypeptide(L)'
;MTTAGDPEAAGPGAAATPGGPLADALRVLSACGHDLDADQVLDVLWLARRLPAGQHAPLHRDEPAAPPPPEPPDSGPEAGGPRQPVPEADDPDLPDLTTPALYAAARQGPAPGTRPPEPGPRPRRAMPLRIPEDKALADELELGRALRPLRRRRDSRHRTEIDEERTAAGLAETRLADVVQRPVRERWLNLVLLVDDGLSMLLWHRLGAELRALLERLGAFATIRVLGLDTRTPHQPRLHARPFRTDGAELPLSIVNDPSGRTLLLVVSDGMGAAWRSGTMHELLAVRAARGPVAVLHTLPPDMWEASGISAESWRATTRRIGGANTSWEIADPVLPPGLADFDGVPVPVLEPTARSLRDWARLLASPGTTVELPLLAGPGRFGAVAPSRDLSSVQHFRDAATPEAYRLAAHLAAVSPLSVPVMRLVQSAVPWKAGTSDLAEVFLGGLVRPHPAPVPGPLPAKHRVFDFSDETKAVLLDAVPQAELLHTSRRIGRRLGELAGNSPDFPAWLAHPDGSAQLPGSHQPFTSVERRLLSRFGVSFGDPASTPGPEREPEGPDADHWEPLTDDDPRRLGGYELRGRRRGRRTVVYRGVDPEGEEAVLRIPRPDLPASNSRLIDVEAEVLRRLQGQCAPVLLADGLRDSPRWLAMTPIADADSPAAQPPRLGDIYAQAVRGYTAPFDILRGLLVACYLANALSVCHVNGIVLADLSADSVFVLRRSVVLADLSDCAVDGVYAGSGPVPTREDNMRSLGELLQLISSKVGYELPGLPEGMHLWQGGAWDQLRDLVLRCLDVDPARRPAASEVAELLARYVARVRLQRGGAEGPAPLATGSHRPSARVPLDPPRDGSEQRPAGSGLRLPRFGSARRETLARLERLRRPLPYSRRVTLAGAYHYSGRATATMVLGSLLASVRAEPVLALDGAASEGSLDAFLTRRNEAVVRDLAALEPTPSYAEIRALTTRLPSGLEVMAHRGGHFSQNPAHAHEYARVLAQTARHYSCVLTDWSRLRLDRSAQVVLDHTDRLVLCCGTADWFLDAAVRTLDDVREAGHERMAREAVVVAAEVGGSSGRRLPASFAGRLGVDPGQVVHVPFDTALQSPGWELGWLRAATVNAYLRLAELVLGADGTVAADPEPAPAPDPASPPAT
;
A
#
# COMPACT_ATOMS: atom_id res chain seq x y z
N MET A 1 -78.64 -3.89 -6.55
CA MET A 1 -79.27 -4.50 -5.37
C MET A 1 -78.18 -5.32 -4.70
N THR A 2 -77.75 -5.13 -3.46
CA THR A 2 -78.24 -4.37 -2.30
C THR A 2 -77.12 -4.39 -1.26
N THR A 3 -76.73 -3.21 -0.75
CA THR A 3 -76.49 -2.82 0.67
C THR A 3 -75.63 -3.71 1.59
N ALA A 4 -74.83 -3.25 2.54
CA ALA A 4 -74.30 -1.97 3.02
C ALA A 4 -73.39 -2.35 4.23
N GLY A 5 -72.31 -1.61 4.52
CA GLY A 5 -71.58 -1.77 5.78
C GLY A 5 -70.10 -1.38 5.72
N ASP A 6 -69.82 -0.11 6.00
CA ASP A 6 -68.57 0.43 6.57
C ASP A 6 -68.94 0.97 7.98
N PRO A 7 -68.03 1.26 8.96
CA PRO A 7 -66.55 1.34 8.91
C PRO A 7 -65.81 0.82 10.20
N GLU A 8 -64.50 1.13 10.29
CA GLU A 8 -63.59 1.27 11.46
C GLU A 8 -62.70 0.09 11.92
N ALA A 9 -61.39 0.18 11.61
CA ALA A 9 -60.30 0.22 12.60
C ALA A 9 -58.92 0.60 11.99
N ALA A 10 -58.52 1.85 12.24
CA ALA A 10 -57.18 2.47 12.37
C ALA A 10 -55.86 1.78 11.88
N GLY A 11 -55.23 2.39 10.86
CA GLY A 11 -53.84 2.93 10.81
C GLY A 11 -52.60 2.00 10.86
N PRO A 12 -51.41 2.40 10.34
CA PRO A 12 -50.96 3.78 10.13
C PRO A 12 -50.49 4.12 8.69
N GLY A 13 -50.47 5.41 8.40
CA GLY A 13 -50.19 5.98 7.08
C GLY A 13 -48.75 5.80 6.61
N ALA A 14 -48.61 5.33 5.37
CA ALA A 14 -47.42 5.52 4.57
C ALA A 14 -47.42 6.97 4.05
N ALA A 15 -46.46 7.75 4.53
CA ALA A 15 -46.21 9.11 4.07
C ALA A 15 -46.03 9.12 2.54
N ALA A 16 -46.93 9.80 1.84
CA ALA A 16 -46.77 10.11 0.43
C ALA A 16 -45.47 10.90 0.24
N THR A 17 -44.49 10.26 -0.38
CA THR A 17 -43.21 10.89 -0.74
C THR A 17 -43.45 11.80 -1.95
N PRO A 18 -42.93 13.03 -2.00
CA PRO A 18 -43.20 13.96 -3.09
C PRO A 18 -42.35 13.58 -4.31
N GLY A 19 -42.84 12.64 -5.11
CA GLY A 19 -42.28 12.28 -6.41
C GLY A 19 -43.38 11.70 -7.27
N GLY A 20 -43.65 12.27 -8.44
CA GLY A 20 -44.69 11.76 -9.34
C GLY A 20 -44.44 10.30 -9.77
N PRO A 21 -45.40 9.66 -10.47
CA PRO A 21 -45.34 8.24 -10.85
C PRO A 21 -44.05 7.84 -11.60
N LEU A 22 -43.41 8.78 -12.32
CA LEU A 22 -42.10 8.56 -12.95
C LEU A 22 -40.97 8.41 -11.92
N ALA A 23 -40.97 9.20 -10.84
CA ALA A 23 -39.95 9.14 -9.80
C ALA A 23 -40.06 7.84 -9.00
N ASP A 24 -41.28 7.34 -8.77
CA ASP A 24 -41.50 6.03 -8.16
C ASP A 24 -41.07 4.90 -9.08
N ALA A 25 -41.39 4.96 -10.38
CA ALA A 25 -40.92 3.98 -11.36
C ALA A 25 -39.38 3.93 -11.46
N LEU A 26 -38.71 5.08 -11.46
CA LEU A 26 -37.24 5.15 -11.44
C LEU A 26 -36.65 4.62 -10.13
N ARG A 27 -37.32 4.84 -8.99
CA ARG A 27 -36.92 4.29 -7.70
C ARG A 27 -37.01 2.76 -7.68
N VAL A 28 -38.08 2.20 -8.23
CA VAL A 28 -38.29 0.75 -8.35
C VAL A 28 -37.27 0.13 -9.31
N LEU A 29 -37.07 0.72 -10.49
CA LEU A 29 -36.07 0.24 -11.46
C LEU A 29 -34.66 0.28 -10.86
N SER A 30 -34.30 1.35 -10.15
CA SER A 30 -33.03 1.45 -9.43
C SER A 30 -32.89 0.39 -8.33
N ALA A 31 -33.98 0.07 -7.60
CA ALA A 31 -33.97 -1.00 -6.61
C ALA A 31 -33.81 -2.40 -7.24
N CYS A 32 -34.27 -2.56 -8.48
CA CYS A 32 -34.05 -3.75 -9.31
C CYS A 32 -32.69 -3.73 -10.04
N GLY A 33 -31.79 -2.80 -9.72
CA GLY A 33 -30.45 -2.69 -10.30
C GLY A 33 -30.37 -1.83 -11.58
N HIS A 34 -31.48 -1.39 -12.15
CA HIS A 34 -31.50 -0.59 -13.39
C HIS A 34 -31.50 0.92 -13.10
N ASP A 35 -30.32 1.54 -13.01
CA ASP A 35 -30.16 3.02 -12.90
C ASP A 35 -30.12 3.64 -14.32
N LEU A 36 -31.29 4.04 -14.83
CA LEU A 36 -31.44 4.63 -16.16
C LEU A 36 -31.12 6.14 -16.16
N ASP A 37 -30.38 6.61 -17.16
CA ASP A 37 -30.20 8.03 -17.42
C ASP A 37 -31.42 8.65 -18.13
N ALA A 38 -31.45 9.98 -18.25
CA ALA A 38 -32.59 10.68 -18.83
C ALA A 38 -32.85 10.31 -20.30
N ASP A 39 -31.80 10.04 -21.08
CA ASP A 39 -31.94 9.65 -22.49
C ASP A 39 -32.43 8.20 -22.60
N GLN A 40 -31.92 7.31 -21.76
CA GLN A 40 -32.35 5.91 -21.68
C GLN A 40 -33.82 5.79 -21.26
N VAL A 41 -34.29 6.64 -20.36
CA VAL A 41 -35.72 6.71 -20.00
C VAL A 41 -36.55 7.12 -21.22
N LEU A 42 -36.10 8.10 -21.99
CA LEU A 42 -36.77 8.52 -23.23
C LEU A 42 -36.77 7.40 -24.28
N ASP A 43 -35.65 6.70 -24.43
CA ASP A 43 -35.52 5.56 -25.34
C ASP A 43 -36.44 4.41 -24.92
N VAL A 44 -36.51 4.08 -23.63
CA VAL A 44 -37.42 3.06 -23.10
C VAL A 44 -38.88 3.45 -23.33
N LEU A 45 -39.26 4.71 -23.07
CA LEU A 45 -40.63 5.18 -23.31
C LEU A 45 -40.98 5.20 -24.81
N TRP A 46 -40.01 5.52 -25.66
CA TRP A 46 -40.18 5.48 -27.11
C TRP A 46 -40.29 4.04 -27.62
N LEU A 47 -39.41 3.13 -27.17
CA LEU A 47 -39.43 1.71 -27.50
C LEU A 47 -40.69 1.04 -26.98
N ALA A 48 -41.14 1.33 -25.76
CA ALA A 48 -42.38 0.81 -25.21
C ALA A 48 -43.61 1.18 -26.07
N ARG A 49 -43.58 2.33 -26.77
CA ARG A 49 -44.63 2.72 -27.72
C ARG A 49 -44.50 2.08 -29.10
N ARG A 50 -43.33 1.52 -29.44
CA ARG A 50 -43.02 1.00 -30.79
C ARG A 50 -42.82 -0.52 -30.84
N LEU A 51 -42.52 -1.14 -29.71
CA LEU A 51 -42.38 -2.58 -29.58
C LEU A 51 -43.78 -3.22 -29.49
N PRO A 52 -44.04 -4.31 -30.23
CA PRO A 52 -45.31 -5.03 -30.12
C PRO A 52 -45.49 -5.59 -28.71
N ALA A 53 -46.63 -5.32 -28.08
CA ALA A 53 -46.98 -5.89 -26.78
C ALA A 53 -47.66 -7.26 -26.97
N GLY A 54 -47.13 -8.30 -26.32
CA GLY A 54 -47.70 -9.66 -26.31
C GLY A 54 -46.64 -10.76 -26.18
N GLN A 55 -47.08 -11.99 -25.91
CA GLN A 55 -46.23 -13.18 -25.73
C GLN A 55 -45.41 -13.59 -26.98
N HIS A 56 -45.61 -12.89 -28.11
CA HIS A 56 -44.90 -13.10 -29.38
C HIS A 56 -43.86 -12.00 -29.65
N ALA A 57 -43.62 -11.08 -28.71
CA ALA A 57 -42.56 -10.09 -28.83
C ALA A 57 -41.18 -10.79 -28.84
N PRO A 58 -40.23 -10.38 -29.69
CA PRO A 58 -38.93 -11.05 -29.81
C PRO A 58 -38.11 -11.04 -28.50
N LEU A 59 -38.38 -10.10 -27.58
CA LEU A 59 -37.78 -10.04 -26.24
C LEU A 59 -38.27 -11.14 -25.27
N HIS A 60 -39.34 -11.86 -25.60
CA HIS A 60 -39.84 -12.98 -24.81
C HIS A 60 -39.23 -14.34 -25.20
N ARG A 61 -38.35 -14.37 -26.23
CA ARG A 61 -37.80 -15.61 -26.77
C ARG A 61 -36.45 -16.03 -26.20
N ASP A 62 -35.73 -15.15 -25.51
CA ASP A 62 -34.40 -15.47 -24.97
C ASP A 62 -34.26 -14.93 -23.54
N GLU A 63 -34.92 -15.59 -22.58
CA GLU A 63 -34.34 -15.69 -21.24
C GLU A 63 -33.23 -16.76 -21.34
N PRO A 64 -31.96 -16.45 -21.08
CA PRO A 64 -30.96 -17.49 -20.94
C PRO A 64 -31.40 -18.36 -19.77
N ALA A 65 -31.73 -19.61 -20.05
CA ALA A 65 -31.98 -20.58 -18.99
C ALA A 65 -30.82 -20.52 -18.00
N ALA A 66 -31.13 -20.26 -16.73
CA ALA A 66 -30.15 -20.33 -15.65
C ALA A 66 -29.37 -21.66 -15.81
N PRO A 67 -28.02 -21.64 -15.71
CA PRO A 67 -27.27 -22.88 -15.78
C PRO A 67 -27.82 -23.82 -14.71
N PRO A 68 -28.06 -25.10 -15.03
CA PRO A 68 -28.55 -26.06 -14.05
C PRO A 68 -27.57 -26.10 -12.87
N PRO A 69 -28.07 -26.27 -11.64
CA PRO A 69 -27.19 -26.43 -10.49
C PRO A 69 -26.19 -27.55 -10.77
N PRO A 70 -24.91 -27.40 -10.39
CA PRO A 70 -23.92 -28.43 -10.61
C PRO A 70 -24.42 -29.71 -9.94
N GLU A 71 -24.51 -30.79 -10.71
CA GLU A 71 -24.80 -32.11 -10.16
C GLU A 71 -23.76 -32.44 -9.08
N PRO A 72 -24.17 -33.02 -7.94
CA PRO A 72 -23.23 -33.45 -6.92
C PRO A 72 -22.21 -34.40 -7.57
N PRO A 73 -20.90 -34.23 -7.31
CA PRO A 73 -19.91 -35.09 -7.91
C PRO A 73 -20.19 -36.53 -7.53
N ASP A 74 -20.27 -37.36 -8.56
CA ASP A 74 -20.41 -38.81 -8.48
C ASP A 74 -19.38 -39.35 -7.48
N SER A 75 -19.86 -40.09 -6.49
CA SER A 75 -19.05 -40.67 -5.41
C SER A 75 -18.23 -41.85 -5.96
N GLY A 76 -17.24 -41.53 -6.79
CA GLY A 76 -16.15 -42.47 -7.09
C GLY A 76 -15.29 -42.69 -5.85
N PRO A 77 -14.70 -43.88 -5.67
CA PRO A 77 -13.91 -44.19 -4.49
C PRO A 77 -12.66 -43.31 -4.49
N GLU A 78 -12.59 -42.33 -3.60
CA GLU A 78 -11.39 -41.55 -3.35
C GLU A 78 -10.24 -42.49 -3.01
N ALA A 79 -9.19 -42.42 -3.81
CA ALA A 79 -7.91 -43.04 -3.52
C ALA A 79 -7.37 -42.41 -2.21
N GLY A 80 -7.29 -43.24 -1.17
CA GLY A 80 -6.77 -42.85 0.14
C GLY A 80 -5.34 -42.32 0.05
N GLY A 81 -5.20 -41.00 0.10
CA GLY A 81 -3.98 -40.37 0.59
C GLY A 81 -3.82 -40.67 2.09
N PRO A 82 -2.58 -40.83 2.60
CA PRO A 82 -2.38 -41.16 4.00
C PRO A 82 -2.97 -40.07 4.90
N ARG A 83 -3.90 -40.45 5.78
CA ARG A 83 -4.38 -39.60 6.88
C ARG A 83 -3.17 -39.20 7.73
N GLN A 84 -2.82 -37.92 7.74
CA GLN A 84 -1.79 -37.43 8.64
C GLN A 84 -2.38 -37.30 10.05
N PRO A 85 -1.81 -37.97 11.07
CA PRO A 85 -2.27 -37.82 12.44
C PRO A 85 -2.03 -36.38 12.93
N VAL A 86 -2.92 -35.89 13.79
CA VAL A 86 -2.73 -34.63 14.54
C VAL A 86 -1.40 -34.72 15.31
N PRO A 87 -0.58 -33.66 15.36
CA PRO A 87 0.68 -33.69 16.10
C PRO A 87 0.45 -34.12 17.55
N GLU A 88 1.23 -35.10 18.03
CA GLU A 88 1.14 -35.55 19.42
C GLU A 88 1.74 -34.49 20.36
N ALA A 89 1.10 -34.29 21.51
CA ALA A 89 1.52 -33.29 22.49
C ALA A 89 2.92 -33.58 23.10
N ASP A 90 3.46 -34.78 22.93
CA ASP A 90 4.77 -35.20 23.45
C ASP A 90 5.94 -35.03 22.45
N ASP A 91 5.68 -34.45 21.27
CA ASP A 91 6.70 -34.20 20.25
C ASP A 91 7.71 -33.11 20.72
N PRO A 92 9.01 -33.44 20.90
CA PRO A 92 10.01 -32.50 21.42
C PRO A 92 10.35 -31.36 20.45
N ASP A 93 10.00 -31.48 19.16
CA ASP A 93 10.28 -30.47 18.13
C ASP A 93 9.22 -29.35 18.06
N LEU A 94 8.21 -29.40 18.94
CA LEU A 94 7.14 -28.41 19.04
C LEU A 94 7.53 -27.19 19.88
N PRO A 95 7.22 -25.95 19.44
CA PRO A 95 7.46 -24.75 20.23
C PRO A 95 6.51 -24.69 21.43
N ASP A 96 7.01 -24.17 22.55
CA ASP A 96 6.19 -23.81 23.71
C ASP A 96 5.14 -22.76 23.31
N LEU A 97 3.86 -23.10 23.52
CA LEU A 97 2.70 -22.26 23.20
C LEU A 97 2.47 -21.10 24.20
N THR A 98 3.11 -21.14 25.37
CA THR A 98 2.95 -20.17 26.46
C THR A 98 4.07 -19.13 26.53
N THR A 99 5.18 -19.31 25.81
CA THR A 99 6.29 -18.33 25.78
C THR A 99 6.01 -17.17 24.82
N PRO A 100 6.19 -15.90 25.23
CA PRO A 100 6.10 -14.76 24.33
C PRO A 100 7.08 -14.90 23.17
N ALA A 101 6.64 -14.57 21.95
CA ALA A 101 7.48 -14.69 20.76
C ALA A 101 8.81 -13.93 20.94
N LEU A 102 9.93 -14.66 20.89
CA LEU A 102 11.31 -14.20 21.15
C LEU A 102 11.81 -13.04 20.26
N TYR A 103 11.02 -12.58 19.28
CA TYR A 103 11.33 -11.41 18.45
C TYR A 103 10.94 -10.05 19.08
N ALA A 104 10.36 -10.05 20.29
CA ALA A 104 9.87 -8.81 20.94
C ALA A 104 10.84 -8.16 21.95
N ALA A 105 11.97 -8.79 22.30
CA ALA A 105 12.83 -8.31 23.39
C ALA A 105 13.71 -7.09 23.06
N ALA A 106 13.74 -6.60 21.82
CA ALA A 106 14.67 -5.54 21.40
C ALA A 106 14.09 -4.11 21.36
N ARG A 107 12.85 -3.87 21.84
CA ARG A 107 12.27 -2.52 21.89
C ARG A 107 11.49 -2.29 23.18
N GLN A 108 12.19 -1.98 24.26
CA GLN A 108 11.59 -1.34 25.43
C GLN A 108 12.06 0.12 25.51
N GLY A 109 11.24 1.03 24.98
CA GLY A 109 11.26 2.44 25.36
C GLY A 109 10.32 2.68 26.55
N PRO A 110 10.53 3.74 27.35
CA PRO A 110 9.78 3.95 28.58
C PRO A 110 8.30 4.24 28.31
N ALA A 111 7.42 3.56 29.06
CA ALA A 111 5.97 3.63 28.93
C ALA A 111 5.40 4.97 29.44
N PRO A 112 4.45 5.61 28.71
CA PRO A 112 3.56 6.60 29.28
C PRO A 112 2.37 5.89 29.98
N GLY A 113 2.14 6.21 31.25
CA GLY A 113 1.04 5.67 32.05
C GLY A 113 -0.33 6.00 31.44
N THR A 114 -1.20 5.01 31.31
CA THR A 114 -2.54 5.14 30.75
C THR A 114 -3.60 5.13 31.86
N ARG A 115 -4.49 6.12 31.83
CA ARG A 115 -5.71 6.21 32.64
C ARG A 115 -6.76 5.22 32.11
N PRO A 116 -7.62 4.63 32.97
CA PRO A 116 -8.72 3.78 32.52
C PRO A 116 -9.78 4.58 31.72
N PRO A 117 -10.58 3.91 30.87
CA PRO A 117 -11.55 4.56 29.99
C PRO A 117 -12.72 5.13 30.81
N GLU A 118 -13.06 6.40 30.56
CA GLU A 118 -14.29 6.99 31.09
C GLU A 118 -15.54 6.44 30.36
N PRO A 119 -16.67 6.29 31.07
CA PRO A 119 -17.95 5.95 30.45
C PRO A 119 -18.35 7.01 29.40
N GLY A 120 -18.80 6.54 28.22
CA GLY A 120 -18.91 7.34 27.00
C GLY A 120 -19.70 8.66 27.10
N PRO A 121 -19.26 9.73 26.41
CA PRO A 121 -19.93 11.02 26.47
C PRO A 121 -21.24 11.04 25.65
N ARG A 122 -22.22 11.82 26.15
CA ARG A 122 -23.52 12.09 25.50
C ARG A 122 -23.36 12.67 24.08
N PRO A 123 -24.32 12.41 23.15
CA PRO A 123 -24.29 12.92 21.78
C PRO A 123 -24.28 14.46 21.74
N ARG A 124 -23.37 15.03 20.95
CA ARG A 124 -23.18 16.49 20.79
C ARG A 124 -23.58 16.96 19.38
N ARG A 125 -24.02 18.22 19.30
CA ARG A 125 -24.56 18.87 18.10
C ARG A 125 -23.45 19.34 17.13
N ALA A 126 -23.68 19.22 15.83
CA ALA A 126 -22.75 19.61 14.75
C ALA A 126 -23.46 20.42 13.64
N MET A 127 -22.68 21.22 12.89
CA MET A 127 -23.16 22.10 11.80
C MET A 127 -22.53 21.73 10.44
N PRO A 128 -23.29 21.72 9.33
CA PRO A 128 -22.75 21.48 7.99
C PRO A 128 -21.90 22.67 7.50
N LEU A 129 -20.86 22.40 6.69
CA LEU A 129 -19.93 23.42 6.24
C LEU A 129 -19.42 23.14 4.82
N ARG A 130 -19.60 24.12 3.93
CA ARG A 130 -19.11 24.06 2.54
C ARG A 130 -17.72 24.66 2.49
N ILE A 131 -16.72 23.86 2.13
CA ILE A 131 -15.36 24.37 1.89
C ILE A 131 -15.33 24.95 0.47
N PRO A 132 -15.01 26.25 0.28
CA PRO A 132 -14.74 26.79 -1.04
C PRO A 132 -13.43 26.16 -1.53
N GLU A 133 -13.52 25.14 -2.37
CA GLU A 133 -12.34 24.63 -3.07
C GLU A 133 -12.13 25.43 -4.36
N ASP A 134 -10.88 25.69 -4.70
CA ASP A 134 -10.50 26.32 -5.96
C ASP A 134 -10.97 25.49 -7.16
N LYS A 135 -11.16 26.14 -8.31
CA LYS A 135 -11.54 25.43 -9.55
C LYS A 135 -10.47 24.41 -9.91
N ALA A 136 -10.90 23.22 -10.34
CA ALA A 136 -9.99 22.15 -10.75
C ALA A 136 -9.42 22.41 -12.15
N LEU A 137 -10.22 23.00 -13.04
CA LEU A 137 -9.78 23.51 -14.33
C LEU A 137 -9.33 24.96 -14.21
N ALA A 138 -8.04 25.19 -14.40
CA ALA A 138 -7.51 26.53 -14.65
C ALA A 138 -7.98 27.02 -16.04
N ASP A 139 -8.24 28.33 -16.16
CA ASP A 139 -8.43 28.99 -17.45
C ASP A 139 -9.54 28.39 -18.36
N GLU A 140 -10.73 28.13 -17.81
CA GLU A 140 -11.90 27.61 -18.55
C GLU A 140 -12.18 28.33 -19.89
N LEU A 141 -11.93 29.65 -19.95
CA LEU A 141 -12.09 30.45 -21.17
C LEU A 141 -11.08 30.05 -22.25
N GLU A 142 -9.84 29.78 -21.88
CA GLU A 142 -8.81 29.33 -22.82
C GLU A 142 -9.05 27.90 -23.27
N LEU A 143 -9.49 27.02 -22.36
CA LEU A 143 -9.91 25.65 -22.68
C LEU A 143 -11.11 25.65 -23.65
N GLY A 144 -12.11 26.49 -23.40
CA GLY A 144 -13.25 26.67 -24.32
C GLY A 144 -12.82 27.19 -25.70
N ARG A 145 -11.84 28.11 -25.75
CA ARG A 145 -11.25 28.60 -27.01
C ARG A 145 -10.44 27.50 -27.73
N ALA A 146 -9.71 26.67 -26.99
CA ALA A 146 -8.92 25.56 -27.51
C ALA A 146 -9.80 24.52 -28.23
N LEU A 147 -10.97 24.21 -27.67
CA LEU A 147 -11.91 23.22 -28.22
C LEU A 147 -12.88 23.80 -29.28
N ARG A 148 -12.88 25.12 -29.50
CA ARG A 148 -13.73 25.79 -30.50
C ARG A 148 -13.68 25.17 -31.91
N PRO A 149 -12.54 24.65 -32.42
CA PRO A 149 -12.50 23.97 -33.72
C PRO A 149 -13.49 22.79 -33.85
N LEU A 150 -13.87 22.14 -32.76
CA LEU A 150 -14.85 21.04 -32.77
C LEU A 150 -16.29 21.50 -32.99
N ARG A 151 -16.59 22.79 -32.87
CA ARG A 151 -17.95 23.36 -33.03
C ARG A 151 -18.36 23.51 -34.51
N ARG A 152 -18.27 22.41 -35.27
CA ARG A 152 -18.68 22.34 -36.68
C ARG A 152 -20.11 21.81 -36.80
N ARG A 153 -20.76 22.16 -37.91
CA ARG A 153 -22.07 21.64 -38.29
C ARG A 153 -21.99 20.96 -39.64
N ARG A 154 -22.80 19.93 -39.83
CA ARG A 154 -22.92 19.16 -41.06
C ARG A 154 -24.39 19.10 -41.48
N ASP A 155 -24.60 18.99 -42.78
CA ASP A 155 -25.92 18.75 -43.35
C ASP A 155 -26.43 17.36 -42.96
N SER A 156 -27.62 17.31 -42.37
CA SER A 156 -28.26 16.05 -41.99
C SER A 156 -28.59 15.23 -43.23
N ARG A 157 -28.36 13.91 -43.17
CA ARG A 157 -28.67 13.00 -44.29
C ARG A 157 -30.14 12.60 -44.36
N HIS A 158 -30.88 12.80 -43.27
CA HIS A 158 -32.24 12.26 -43.11
C HIS A 158 -33.26 13.32 -42.71
N ARG A 159 -32.81 14.52 -42.32
CA ARG A 159 -33.69 15.62 -41.92
C ARG A 159 -33.54 16.78 -42.87
N THR A 160 -34.65 17.16 -43.49
CA THR A 160 -34.78 18.39 -44.28
C THR A 160 -35.73 19.35 -43.57
N GLU A 161 -35.47 20.64 -43.72
CA GLU A 161 -36.37 21.73 -43.32
C GLU A 161 -36.73 22.55 -44.57
N ILE A 162 -37.83 23.29 -44.48
CA ILE A 162 -38.22 24.20 -45.56
C ILE A 162 -37.24 25.37 -45.57
N ASP A 163 -36.65 25.65 -46.73
CA ASP A 163 -35.88 26.85 -46.97
C ASP A 163 -36.87 27.98 -47.27
N GLU A 164 -37.38 28.62 -46.20
CA GLU A 164 -38.42 29.63 -46.29
C GLU A 164 -38.04 30.77 -47.25
N GLU A 165 -36.78 31.19 -47.22
CA GLU A 165 -36.28 32.29 -48.03
C GLU A 165 -36.20 31.91 -49.52
N ARG A 166 -35.65 30.72 -49.86
CA ARG A 166 -35.68 30.23 -51.25
C ARG A 166 -37.09 29.92 -51.74
N THR A 167 -37.95 29.39 -50.88
CA THR A 167 -39.34 29.08 -51.21
C THR A 167 -40.10 30.37 -51.51
N ALA A 168 -39.91 31.41 -50.70
CA ALA A 168 -40.50 32.73 -50.93
C ALA A 168 -39.97 33.39 -52.21
N ALA A 169 -38.65 33.33 -52.45
CA ALA A 169 -38.04 33.86 -53.67
C ALA A 169 -38.54 33.14 -54.94
N GLY A 170 -38.55 31.80 -54.92
CA GLY A 170 -39.05 31.00 -56.04
C GLY A 170 -40.54 31.23 -56.30
N LEU A 171 -41.37 31.36 -55.26
CA LEU A 171 -42.78 31.71 -55.38
C LEU A 171 -42.97 33.11 -55.98
N ALA A 172 -42.15 34.09 -55.56
CA ALA A 172 -42.22 35.45 -56.09
C ALA A 172 -41.85 35.53 -57.58
N GLU A 173 -40.87 34.75 -58.01
CA GLU A 173 -40.38 34.73 -59.40
C GLU A 173 -41.27 33.91 -60.34
N THR A 174 -41.68 32.70 -59.92
CA THR A 174 -42.37 31.73 -60.78
C THR A 174 -43.89 31.74 -60.63
N ARG A 175 -44.41 32.33 -59.54
CA ARG A 175 -45.81 32.26 -59.10
C ARG A 175 -46.33 30.83 -58.86
N LEU A 176 -45.45 29.86 -58.73
CA LEU A 176 -45.77 28.48 -58.38
C LEU A 176 -45.39 28.22 -56.92
N ALA A 177 -46.24 27.49 -56.18
CA ALA A 177 -46.04 27.18 -54.77
C ALA A 177 -45.12 25.96 -54.55
N ASP A 178 -43.93 26.00 -55.13
CA ASP A 178 -42.93 24.93 -54.97
C ASP A 178 -42.11 25.13 -53.70
N VAL A 179 -42.26 24.19 -52.76
CA VAL A 179 -41.56 24.22 -51.47
C VAL A 179 -40.13 23.74 -51.65
N VAL A 180 -39.16 24.64 -51.48
CA VAL A 180 -37.74 24.29 -51.52
C VAL A 180 -37.31 23.81 -50.14
N GLN A 181 -36.75 22.59 -50.08
CA GLN A 181 -36.23 22.03 -48.84
C GLN A 181 -34.71 22.07 -48.82
N ARG A 182 -34.12 22.30 -47.64
CA ARG A 182 -32.68 22.21 -47.39
C ARG A 182 -32.38 21.23 -46.25
N PRO A 183 -31.21 20.57 -46.24
CA PRO A 183 -30.82 19.73 -45.11
C PRO A 183 -30.69 20.54 -43.81
N VAL A 184 -31.17 19.99 -42.70
CA VAL A 184 -30.99 20.60 -41.38
C VAL A 184 -29.50 20.56 -41.00
N ARG A 185 -28.96 21.67 -40.48
CA ARG A 185 -27.57 21.78 -40.03
C ARG A 185 -27.41 21.27 -38.59
N GLU A 186 -27.02 20.01 -38.45
CA GLU A 186 -26.82 19.35 -37.16
C GLU A 186 -25.36 19.37 -36.69
N ARG A 187 -25.15 19.16 -35.39
CA ARG A 187 -23.82 19.00 -34.81
C ARG A 187 -23.22 17.68 -35.32
N TRP A 188 -21.96 17.73 -35.72
CA TRP A 188 -21.35 16.64 -36.48
C TRP A 188 -20.88 15.45 -35.61
N LEU A 189 -20.55 15.68 -34.34
CA LEU A 189 -20.07 14.66 -33.39
C LEU A 189 -21.04 14.44 -32.21
N ASN A 190 -21.05 13.22 -31.68
CA ASN A 190 -21.53 12.88 -30.35
C ASN A 190 -20.33 12.71 -29.41
N LEU A 191 -20.51 12.88 -28.10
CA LEU A 191 -19.45 12.67 -27.12
C LEU A 191 -19.87 11.60 -26.10
N VAL A 192 -18.98 10.63 -25.90
CA VAL A 192 -19.02 9.75 -24.73
C VAL A 192 -17.79 10.08 -23.88
N LEU A 193 -18.04 10.53 -22.66
CA LEU A 193 -17.04 10.79 -21.63
C LEU A 193 -17.02 9.58 -20.68
N LEU A 194 -15.97 8.76 -20.76
CA LEU A 194 -15.74 7.67 -19.81
C LEU A 194 -14.89 8.21 -18.67
N VAL A 195 -15.35 8.09 -17.43
CA VAL A 195 -14.60 8.52 -16.24
C VAL A 195 -14.20 7.28 -15.47
N ASP A 196 -12.90 7.08 -15.24
CA ASP A 196 -12.40 6.01 -14.39
C ASP A 196 -12.89 6.18 -12.94
N ASP A 197 -13.45 5.12 -12.37
CA ASP A 197 -14.10 5.08 -11.05
C ASP A 197 -13.19 4.50 -9.95
N GLY A 198 -11.89 4.38 -10.21
CA GLY A 198 -10.88 4.02 -9.21
C GLY A 198 -10.88 4.93 -7.97
N LEU A 199 -10.40 4.43 -6.83
CA LEU A 199 -10.38 5.20 -5.57
C LEU A 199 -9.56 6.50 -5.68
N SER A 200 -8.45 6.47 -6.43
CA SER A 200 -7.60 7.62 -6.70
C SER A 200 -8.29 8.70 -7.56
N MET A 201 -9.28 8.32 -8.35
CA MET A 201 -10.10 9.23 -9.16
C MET A 201 -11.03 10.12 -8.32
N LEU A 202 -11.18 9.85 -7.03
CA LEU A 202 -11.92 10.72 -6.11
C LEU A 202 -11.28 12.10 -5.93
N LEU A 203 -9.94 12.20 -6.01
CA LEU A 203 -9.23 13.49 -6.03
C LEU A 203 -9.62 14.32 -7.27
N TRP A 204 -9.94 13.64 -8.38
CA TRP A 204 -10.22 14.21 -9.69
C TRP A 204 -11.72 14.30 -10.01
N HIS A 205 -12.59 13.92 -9.08
CA HIS A 205 -14.05 13.94 -9.26
C HIS A 205 -14.56 15.31 -9.75
N ARG A 206 -14.03 16.40 -9.16
CA ARG A 206 -14.38 17.77 -9.56
C ARG A 206 -13.88 18.14 -10.96
N LEU A 207 -12.68 17.71 -11.33
CA LEU A 207 -12.14 17.89 -12.68
C LEU A 207 -13.07 17.28 -13.73
N GLY A 208 -13.56 16.07 -13.49
CA GLY A 208 -14.54 15.41 -14.37
C GLY A 208 -15.85 16.18 -14.49
N ALA A 209 -16.38 16.69 -13.37
CA ALA A 209 -17.61 17.49 -13.35
C ALA A 209 -17.46 18.85 -14.07
N GLU A 210 -16.35 19.56 -13.83
CA GLU A 210 -16.06 20.84 -14.50
C GLU A 210 -15.80 20.65 -16.00
N LEU A 211 -15.11 19.58 -16.39
CA LEU A 211 -14.89 19.21 -17.79
C LEU A 211 -16.20 18.93 -18.51
N ARG A 212 -17.09 18.13 -17.89
CA ARG A 212 -18.45 17.90 -18.41
C ARG A 212 -19.18 19.22 -18.63
N ALA A 213 -19.22 20.09 -17.63
CA ALA A 213 -19.90 21.39 -17.72
C ALA A 213 -19.28 22.31 -18.79
N LEU A 214 -17.96 22.24 -18.99
CA LEU A 214 -17.27 22.96 -20.07
C LEU A 214 -17.70 22.43 -21.45
N LEU A 215 -17.73 21.10 -21.64
CA LEU A 215 -18.09 20.47 -22.91
C LEU A 215 -19.58 20.67 -23.26
N GLU A 216 -20.46 20.67 -22.25
CA GLU A 216 -21.87 21.04 -22.40
C GLU A 216 -22.03 22.51 -22.86
N ARG A 217 -21.33 23.44 -22.20
CA ARG A 217 -21.35 24.88 -22.56
C ARG A 217 -20.72 25.17 -23.92
N LEU A 218 -19.75 24.37 -24.37
CA LEU A 218 -19.12 24.50 -25.68
C LEU A 218 -20.15 24.31 -26.83
N GLY A 219 -21.15 23.45 -26.62
CA GLY A 219 -22.23 23.20 -27.57
C GLY A 219 -21.75 22.59 -28.90
N ALA A 220 -20.61 21.87 -28.90
CA ALA A 220 -20.03 21.24 -30.08
C ALA A 220 -20.66 19.88 -30.43
N PHE A 221 -21.21 19.17 -29.44
CA PHE A 221 -21.67 17.78 -29.59
C PHE A 221 -23.20 17.70 -29.63
N ALA A 222 -23.78 16.82 -30.46
CA ALA A 222 -25.22 16.62 -30.53
C ALA A 222 -25.77 16.01 -29.24
N THR A 223 -25.09 14.98 -28.74
CA THR A 223 -25.34 14.36 -27.43
C THR A 223 -24.04 14.28 -26.64
N ILE A 224 -24.15 14.33 -25.31
CA ILE A 224 -23.04 14.13 -24.37
C ILE A 224 -23.50 13.09 -23.34
N ARG A 225 -22.84 11.93 -23.32
CA ARG A 225 -23.09 10.87 -22.34
C ARG A 225 -21.88 10.75 -21.42
N VAL A 226 -22.12 10.57 -20.13
CA VAL A 226 -21.06 10.42 -19.12
C VAL A 226 -21.26 9.09 -18.42
N LEU A 227 -20.30 8.19 -18.56
CA LEU A 227 -20.37 6.82 -18.02
C LEU A 227 -19.20 6.58 -17.05
N GLY A 228 -19.44 5.75 -16.04
CA GLY A 228 -18.41 5.26 -15.13
C GLY A 228 -17.65 4.10 -15.76
N LEU A 229 -16.34 4.05 -15.56
CA LEU A 229 -15.44 3.00 -16.04
C LEU A 229 -14.73 2.38 -14.83
N ASP A 230 -14.99 1.12 -14.54
CA ASP A 230 -14.29 0.37 -13.51
C ASP A 230 -13.11 -0.39 -14.10
N THR A 231 -11.90 0.03 -13.72
CA THR A 231 -10.62 -0.55 -14.16
C THR A 231 -9.90 -1.33 -13.05
N ARG A 232 -10.56 -1.59 -11.91
CA ARG A 232 -9.95 -2.23 -10.73
C ARG A 232 -9.56 -3.69 -10.98
N THR A 233 -10.25 -4.39 -11.87
CA THR A 233 -9.97 -5.77 -12.26
C THR A 233 -9.09 -5.85 -13.51
N PRO A 234 -8.08 -6.74 -13.55
CA PRO A 234 -7.15 -6.80 -14.68
C PRO A 234 -7.77 -7.35 -15.97
N HIS A 235 -8.75 -8.26 -15.88
CA HIS A 235 -9.21 -9.04 -17.05
C HIS A 235 -10.37 -8.42 -17.83
N GLN A 236 -11.18 -7.55 -17.22
CA GLN A 236 -12.29 -6.93 -17.93
C GLN A 236 -12.68 -5.58 -17.30
N PRO A 237 -12.58 -4.46 -18.04
CA PRO A 237 -13.11 -3.19 -17.59
C PRO A 237 -14.64 -3.21 -17.69
N ARG A 238 -15.31 -2.70 -16.65
CA ARG A 238 -16.78 -2.68 -16.56
C ARG A 238 -17.30 -1.26 -16.74
N LEU A 239 -18.48 -1.10 -17.33
CA LEU A 239 -19.12 0.21 -17.48
C LEU A 239 -20.31 0.34 -16.54
N HIS A 240 -20.49 1.55 -16.01
CA HIS A 240 -21.65 1.91 -15.19
C HIS A 240 -22.36 3.12 -15.79
N ALA A 241 -23.67 3.22 -15.55
CA ALA A 241 -24.49 4.33 -16.05
C ALA A 241 -24.05 5.70 -15.51
N ARG A 242 -23.41 5.73 -14.33
CA ARG A 242 -22.89 6.95 -13.71
C ARG A 242 -21.53 6.70 -13.07
N PRO A 243 -20.59 7.65 -13.17
CA PRO A 243 -19.32 7.58 -12.46
C PRO A 243 -19.51 7.48 -10.95
N PHE A 244 -18.61 6.74 -10.31
CA PHE A 244 -18.49 6.50 -8.87
C PHE A 244 -19.71 5.87 -8.19
N ARG A 245 -20.63 5.25 -8.96
CA ARG A 245 -21.77 4.47 -8.44
C ARG A 245 -21.58 2.99 -8.75
N THR A 246 -20.87 2.30 -7.86
CA THR A 246 -20.52 0.87 -8.02
C THR A 246 -21.68 -0.08 -7.78
N ASP A 247 -22.79 0.41 -7.21
CA ASP A 247 -23.94 -0.42 -6.82
C ASP A 247 -25.00 -0.52 -7.95
N GLY A 248 -24.76 0.12 -9.11
CA GLY A 248 -25.67 0.10 -10.26
C GLY A 248 -25.34 -0.99 -11.27
N ALA A 249 -26.33 -1.40 -12.09
CA ALA A 249 -26.12 -2.41 -13.13
C ALA A 249 -24.95 -2.08 -14.06
N GLU A 250 -24.20 -3.13 -14.39
CA GLU A 250 -23.16 -3.11 -15.40
C GLU A 250 -23.76 -2.91 -16.79
N LEU A 251 -23.18 -1.99 -17.55
CA LEU A 251 -23.54 -1.70 -18.92
C LEU A 251 -22.64 -2.46 -19.89
N PRO A 252 -23.18 -3.02 -20.99
CA PRO A 252 -22.35 -3.68 -21.98
C PRO A 252 -21.47 -2.66 -22.71
N LEU A 253 -20.22 -3.04 -22.99
CA LEU A 253 -19.25 -2.25 -23.78
C LEU A 253 -19.76 -1.92 -25.19
N SER A 254 -20.84 -2.55 -25.66
CA SER A 254 -21.48 -2.23 -26.93
C SER A 254 -22.19 -0.86 -26.93
N ILE A 255 -22.50 -0.28 -25.77
CA ILE A 255 -23.15 1.05 -25.68
C ILE A 255 -22.26 2.17 -26.22
N VAL A 256 -20.94 1.99 -26.15
CA VAL A 256 -19.98 2.94 -26.74
C VAL A 256 -19.68 2.62 -28.21
N ASN A 257 -20.36 1.63 -28.81
CA ASN A 257 -20.31 1.38 -30.25
C ASN A 257 -21.21 2.39 -30.98
N ASP A 258 -20.60 3.19 -31.85
CA ASP A 258 -21.35 3.97 -32.83
C ASP A 258 -20.97 3.54 -34.25
N PRO A 259 -21.84 2.79 -34.96
CA PRO A 259 -21.56 2.37 -36.33
C PRO A 259 -21.51 3.55 -37.31
N SER A 260 -22.03 4.73 -36.93
CA SER A 260 -21.94 5.92 -37.78
C SER A 260 -20.55 6.59 -37.75
N GLY A 261 -19.69 6.20 -36.80
CA GLY A 261 -18.37 6.78 -36.59
C GLY A 261 -18.39 8.25 -36.17
N ARG A 262 -19.51 8.73 -35.63
CA ARG A 262 -19.70 10.14 -35.21
C ARG A 262 -19.45 10.36 -33.73
N THR A 263 -19.27 9.27 -32.97
CA THR A 263 -19.04 9.35 -31.53
C THR A 263 -17.56 9.48 -31.24
N LEU A 264 -17.21 10.59 -30.58
CA LEU A 264 -15.93 10.84 -29.98
C LEU A 264 -15.91 10.22 -28.59
N LEU A 265 -14.90 9.39 -28.32
CA LEU A 265 -14.67 8.80 -27.00
C LEU A 265 -13.53 9.54 -26.30
N LEU A 266 -13.83 10.14 -25.16
CA LEU A 266 -12.82 10.76 -24.29
C LEU A 266 -12.79 10.00 -22.97
N VAL A 267 -11.66 9.37 -22.66
CA VAL A 267 -11.47 8.60 -21.41
C VAL A 267 -10.68 9.44 -20.42
N VAL A 268 -11.23 9.69 -19.25
CA VAL A 268 -10.59 10.46 -18.17
C VAL A 268 -10.11 9.49 -17.11
N SER A 269 -8.79 9.39 -16.92
CA SER A 269 -8.18 8.42 -16.00
C SER A 269 -6.86 8.94 -15.43
N ASP A 270 -6.50 8.46 -14.24
CA ASP A 270 -5.17 8.59 -13.64
C ASP A 270 -4.24 7.42 -13.96
N GLY A 271 -4.73 6.41 -14.69
CA GLY A 271 -3.97 5.23 -15.11
C GLY A 271 -3.71 4.21 -14.01
N MET A 272 -4.29 4.35 -12.81
CA MET A 272 -3.94 3.52 -11.66
C MET A 272 -4.70 2.20 -11.55
N GLY A 273 -5.73 1.99 -12.39
CA GLY A 273 -6.47 0.73 -12.47
C GLY A 273 -5.61 -0.47 -12.92
N ALA A 274 -5.95 -1.67 -12.44
CA ALA A 274 -5.29 -2.91 -12.85
C ALA A 274 -5.44 -3.20 -14.35
N ALA A 275 -6.56 -2.78 -14.97
CA ALA A 275 -6.81 -2.93 -16.41
C ALA A 275 -5.82 -2.11 -17.27
N TRP A 276 -5.35 -0.97 -16.77
CA TRP A 276 -4.32 -0.16 -17.45
C TRP A 276 -2.98 -0.87 -17.42
N ARG A 277 -2.54 -1.32 -16.23
CA ARG A 277 -1.26 -2.01 -16.04
C ARG A 277 -1.17 -3.35 -16.76
N SER A 278 -2.28 -4.09 -16.83
CA SER A 278 -2.32 -5.39 -17.51
C SER A 278 -2.39 -5.29 -19.04
N GLY A 279 -2.59 -4.09 -19.60
CA GLY A 279 -2.72 -3.90 -21.05
C GLY A 279 -4.13 -4.05 -21.60
N THR A 280 -5.07 -4.65 -20.86
CA THR A 280 -6.47 -4.87 -21.29
C THR A 280 -7.15 -3.57 -21.75
N MET A 281 -6.86 -2.46 -21.07
CA MET A 281 -7.42 -1.16 -21.44
C MET A 281 -6.85 -0.62 -22.77
N HIS A 282 -5.58 -0.92 -23.08
CA HIS A 282 -4.93 -0.54 -24.34
C HIS A 282 -5.58 -1.27 -25.52
N GLU A 283 -5.84 -2.56 -25.38
CA GLU A 283 -6.52 -3.38 -26.40
C GLU A 283 -7.93 -2.84 -26.69
N LEU A 284 -8.69 -2.52 -25.62
CA LEU A 284 -10.03 -1.95 -25.77
C LEU A 284 -9.99 -0.61 -26.51
N LEU A 285 -9.06 0.28 -26.13
CA LEU A 285 -8.91 1.58 -26.78
C LEU A 285 -8.47 1.44 -28.23
N ALA A 286 -7.59 0.50 -28.57
CA ALA A 286 -7.17 0.24 -29.95
C ALA A 286 -8.38 -0.18 -30.83
N VAL A 287 -9.22 -1.10 -30.35
CA VAL A 287 -10.45 -1.53 -31.05
C VAL A 287 -11.41 -0.36 -31.26
N ARG A 288 -11.51 0.55 -30.28
CA ARG A 288 -12.36 1.75 -30.37
C ARG A 288 -11.79 2.79 -31.33
N ALA A 289 -10.50 3.05 -31.22
CA ALA A 289 -9.76 4.02 -32.01
C ALA A 289 -9.70 3.65 -33.49
N ALA A 290 -9.85 2.36 -33.82
CA ALA A 290 -10.02 1.88 -35.19
C ALA A 290 -11.37 2.26 -35.82
N ARG A 291 -12.39 2.64 -35.03
CA ARG A 291 -13.76 2.91 -35.50
C ARG A 291 -14.20 4.37 -35.39
N GLY A 292 -13.54 5.16 -34.55
CA GLY A 292 -13.86 6.58 -34.35
C GLY A 292 -12.75 7.32 -33.60
N PRO A 293 -12.90 8.64 -33.39
CA PRO A 293 -11.91 9.44 -32.68
C PRO A 293 -11.90 9.09 -31.20
N VAL A 294 -10.76 8.64 -30.69
CA VAL A 294 -10.54 8.30 -29.27
C VAL A 294 -9.38 9.10 -28.72
N ALA A 295 -9.49 9.58 -27.48
CA ALA A 295 -8.40 10.19 -26.74
C ALA A 295 -8.49 9.82 -25.25
N VAL A 296 -7.33 9.79 -24.59
CA VAL A 296 -7.23 9.65 -23.13
C VAL A 296 -6.85 11.00 -22.55
N LEU A 297 -7.58 11.49 -21.57
CA LEU A 297 -7.24 12.65 -20.77
C LEU A 297 -6.63 12.17 -19.46
N HIS A 298 -5.32 12.31 -19.32
CA HIS A 298 -4.58 11.90 -18.13
C HIS A 298 -4.76 12.94 -17.03
N THR A 299 -5.23 12.53 -15.84
CA THR A 299 -5.47 13.47 -14.73
C THR A 299 -4.19 13.80 -13.95
N LEU A 300 -3.24 12.85 -13.87
CA LEU A 300 -1.90 13.11 -13.34
C LEU A 300 -1.05 13.97 -14.30
N PRO A 301 -0.11 14.77 -13.77
CA PRO A 301 0.84 15.52 -14.59
C PRO A 301 1.87 14.58 -15.28
N PRO A 302 2.52 15.03 -16.38
CA PRO A 302 3.39 14.18 -17.21
C PRO A 302 4.59 13.54 -16.51
N ASP A 303 5.10 14.18 -15.46
CA ASP A 303 6.18 13.67 -14.61
C ASP A 303 5.76 12.43 -13.82
N MET A 304 4.46 12.20 -13.61
CA MET A 304 3.91 11.05 -12.88
C MET A 304 3.35 9.95 -13.79
N TRP A 305 3.35 10.12 -15.12
CA TRP A 305 2.76 9.14 -16.04
C TRP A 305 3.47 7.79 -16.01
N GLU A 306 4.79 7.77 -15.85
CA GLU A 306 5.59 6.53 -15.79
C GLU A 306 5.20 5.62 -14.61
N ALA A 307 4.70 6.20 -13.51
CA ALA A 307 4.23 5.43 -12.35
C ALA A 307 2.79 4.90 -12.54
N SER A 308 2.09 5.37 -13.58
CA SER A 308 0.75 4.92 -13.95
C SER A 308 0.80 3.75 -14.94
N GLY A 309 -0.34 3.12 -15.19
CA GLY A 309 -0.49 2.16 -16.28
C GLY A 309 -0.67 2.79 -17.67
N ILE A 310 -0.53 4.13 -17.81
CA ILE A 310 -0.63 4.86 -19.07
C ILE A 310 0.74 5.44 -19.41
N SER A 311 1.41 4.85 -20.40
CA SER A 311 2.65 5.40 -20.96
C SER A 311 2.35 6.11 -22.27
N ALA A 312 3.04 7.22 -22.54
CA ALA A 312 2.89 7.96 -23.79
C ALA A 312 4.21 8.52 -24.29
N GLU A 313 4.44 8.40 -25.60
CA GLU A 313 5.63 8.89 -26.30
C GLU A 313 5.25 10.01 -27.26
N SER A 314 6.15 10.95 -27.53
CA SER A 314 5.85 12.10 -28.39
C SER A 314 5.98 11.75 -29.87
N TRP A 315 4.90 11.90 -30.63
CA TRP A 315 4.87 11.61 -32.06
C TRP A 315 4.23 12.75 -32.86
N ARG A 316 4.63 12.86 -34.13
CA ARG A 316 4.02 13.81 -35.06
C ARG A 316 2.86 13.12 -35.79
N ALA A 317 1.64 13.60 -35.57
CA ALA A 317 0.42 13.07 -36.14
C ALA A 317 -0.18 14.02 -37.19
N THR A 318 -0.58 13.47 -38.33
CA THR A 318 -1.28 14.19 -39.40
C THR A 318 -2.57 13.45 -39.76
N THR A 319 -3.70 14.14 -39.88
CA THR A 319 -4.95 13.51 -40.36
C THR A 319 -5.39 14.05 -41.70
N ARG A 320 -5.84 13.16 -42.58
CA ARG A 320 -6.49 13.52 -43.86
C ARG A 320 -8.02 13.49 -43.76
N ARG A 321 -8.56 12.97 -42.65
CA ARG A 321 -10.00 12.79 -42.44
C ARG A 321 -10.47 13.52 -41.19
N ILE A 322 -11.33 14.52 -41.39
CA ILE A 322 -11.92 15.31 -40.32
C ILE A 322 -12.77 14.38 -39.43
N GLY A 323 -12.47 14.33 -38.13
CA GLY A 323 -13.15 13.49 -37.13
C GLY A 323 -13.16 11.99 -37.46
N GLY A 324 -12.20 11.53 -38.27
CA GLY A 324 -12.05 10.12 -38.62
C GLY A 324 -11.51 9.28 -37.46
N ALA A 325 -11.59 7.95 -37.62
CA ALA A 325 -10.91 7.00 -36.76
C ALA A 325 -9.41 7.30 -36.66
N ASN A 326 -8.79 6.99 -35.54
CA ASN A 326 -7.38 7.29 -35.33
C ASN A 326 -6.47 6.49 -36.29
N THR A 327 -6.93 5.34 -36.79
CA THR A 327 -6.26 4.57 -37.86
C THR A 327 -6.13 5.31 -39.19
N SER A 328 -6.83 6.44 -39.36
CA SER A 328 -6.68 7.30 -40.54
C SER A 328 -5.58 8.35 -40.43
N TRP A 329 -4.82 8.35 -39.32
CA TRP A 329 -3.73 9.29 -39.08
C TRP A 329 -2.41 8.74 -39.62
N GLU A 330 -1.58 9.65 -40.11
CA GLU A 330 -0.19 9.39 -40.52
C GLU A 330 0.70 9.81 -39.36
N ILE A 331 1.48 8.86 -38.83
CA ILE A 331 2.35 9.04 -37.68
C ILE A 331 3.80 9.01 -38.14
N ALA A 332 4.60 9.96 -37.67
CA ALA A 332 6.03 10.04 -37.94
C ALA A 332 6.80 10.46 -36.68
N ASP A 333 8.04 9.99 -36.59
CA ASP A 333 8.97 10.44 -35.54
C ASP A 333 9.24 11.96 -35.70
N PRO A 334 9.28 12.74 -34.61
CA PRO A 334 9.51 14.19 -34.68
C PRO A 334 10.91 14.57 -35.16
N VAL A 335 11.91 13.69 -35.00
CA VAL A 335 13.34 13.92 -35.22
C VAL A 335 13.92 13.05 -36.33
N LEU A 336 13.57 11.76 -36.37
CA LEU A 336 14.11 10.78 -37.32
C LEU A 336 13.48 10.90 -38.71
N PRO A 337 14.22 10.61 -39.80
CA PRO A 337 13.66 10.52 -41.14
C PRO A 337 12.55 9.45 -41.25
N PRO A 338 11.59 9.63 -42.19
CA PRO A 338 10.51 8.67 -42.39
C PRO A 338 11.03 7.24 -42.67
N GLY A 339 10.47 6.24 -41.99
CA GLY A 339 10.80 4.81 -42.17
C GLY A 339 11.98 4.28 -41.34
N LEU A 340 12.60 5.11 -40.48
CA LEU A 340 13.60 4.65 -39.50
C LEU A 340 12.99 4.29 -38.15
N ALA A 341 11.85 4.90 -37.80
CA ALA A 341 11.06 4.60 -36.62
C ALA A 341 9.59 4.60 -37.02
N ASP A 342 8.94 3.44 -36.87
CA ASP A 342 7.53 3.25 -37.17
C ASP A 342 6.73 3.14 -35.87
N PHE A 343 5.55 3.76 -35.85
CA PHE A 343 4.63 3.64 -34.73
C PHE A 343 3.90 2.28 -34.78
N ASP A 344 4.02 1.48 -33.73
CA ASP A 344 3.35 0.18 -33.62
C ASP A 344 1.94 0.33 -33.00
N GLY A 345 0.91 -0.12 -33.71
CA GLY A 345 -0.47 -0.13 -33.23
C GLY A 345 -1.34 1.06 -33.67
N VAL A 346 -2.47 1.26 -32.98
CA VAL A 346 -3.46 2.31 -33.30
C VAL A 346 -3.15 3.55 -32.46
N PRO A 347 -2.91 4.73 -33.07
CA PRO A 347 -2.45 5.90 -32.32
C PRO A 347 -3.58 6.44 -31.44
N VAL A 348 -3.42 6.40 -30.12
CA VAL A 348 -4.38 7.00 -29.18
C VAL A 348 -3.69 8.15 -28.45
N PRO A 349 -4.09 9.41 -28.66
CA PRO A 349 -3.44 10.53 -27.98
C PRO A 349 -3.74 10.51 -26.48
N VAL A 350 -2.70 10.72 -25.68
CA VAL A 350 -2.78 10.97 -24.24
C VAL A 350 -2.61 12.47 -24.02
N LEU A 351 -3.65 13.09 -23.48
CA LEU A 351 -3.81 14.53 -23.38
C LEU A 351 -3.72 14.96 -21.92
N GLU A 352 -3.09 16.09 -21.69
CA GLU A 352 -3.18 16.79 -20.42
C GLU A 352 -4.46 17.64 -20.38
N PRO A 353 -5.02 17.94 -19.19
CA PRO A 353 -6.16 18.85 -19.02
C PRO A 353 -5.74 20.33 -19.16
N THR A 354 -4.94 20.63 -20.19
CA THR A 354 -4.40 21.96 -20.48
C THR A 354 -4.92 22.49 -21.82
N ALA A 355 -5.02 23.82 -21.92
CA ALA A 355 -5.51 24.47 -23.14
C ALA A 355 -4.61 24.23 -24.36
N ARG A 356 -3.32 23.96 -24.16
CA ARG A 356 -2.38 23.62 -25.25
C ARG A 356 -2.68 22.24 -25.81
N SER A 357 -2.66 21.21 -24.97
CA SER A 357 -2.87 19.82 -25.39
C SER A 357 -4.23 19.63 -26.08
N LEU A 358 -5.30 20.18 -25.49
CA LEU A 358 -6.64 20.11 -26.08
C LEU A 358 -6.77 20.90 -27.40
N ARG A 359 -6.02 21.99 -27.58
CA ARG A 359 -6.04 22.79 -28.82
C ARG A 359 -5.41 22.03 -29.97
N ASP A 360 -4.25 21.42 -29.73
CA ASP A 360 -3.51 20.70 -30.76
C ASP A 360 -4.32 19.48 -31.22
N TRP A 361 -4.90 18.74 -30.27
CA TRP A 361 -5.84 17.65 -30.57
C TRP A 361 -7.11 18.12 -31.30
N ALA A 362 -7.77 19.18 -30.84
CA ALA A 362 -8.99 19.70 -31.49
C ALA A 362 -8.72 20.21 -32.90
N ARG A 363 -7.55 20.81 -33.15
CA ARG A 363 -7.11 21.24 -34.49
C ARG A 363 -6.87 20.06 -35.41
N LEU A 364 -6.18 19.03 -34.93
CA LEU A 364 -5.97 17.78 -35.66
C LEU A 364 -7.32 17.21 -36.10
N LEU A 365 -8.26 17.00 -35.17
CA LEU A 365 -9.56 16.42 -35.51
C LEU A 365 -10.41 17.28 -36.45
N ALA A 366 -10.34 18.61 -36.32
CA ALA A 366 -11.21 19.52 -37.06
C ALA A 366 -10.67 19.93 -38.44
N SER A 367 -9.37 19.77 -38.72
CA SER A 367 -8.73 20.36 -39.90
C SER A 367 -7.96 19.30 -40.71
N PRO A 368 -8.34 19.03 -41.96
CA PRO A 368 -7.62 18.05 -42.77
C PRO A 368 -6.24 18.61 -43.17
N GLY A 369 -5.23 17.75 -43.20
CA GLY A 369 -3.85 18.12 -43.54
C GLY A 369 -3.10 18.88 -42.44
N THR A 370 -3.66 18.99 -41.23
CA THR A 370 -2.97 19.59 -40.09
C THR A 370 -2.06 18.55 -39.44
N THR A 371 -0.83 18.97 -39.18
CA THR A 371 0.19 18.18 -38.48
C THR A 371 0.42 18.77 -37.10
N VAL A 372 0.38 17.95 -36.06
CA VAL A 372 0.65 18.34 -34.67
C VAL A 372 1.53 17.30 -33.99
N GLU A 373 2.28 17.72 -32.99
CA GLU A 373 3.00 16.81 -32.10
C GLU A 373 2.13 16.53 -30.88
N LEU A 374 1.89 15.25 -30.60
CA LEU A 374 1.03 14.77 -29.52
C LEU A 374 1.68 13.56 -28.82
N PRO A 375 1.50 13.42 -27.50
CA PRO A 375 1.82 12.17 -26.82
C PRO A 375 0.85 11.09 -27.30
N LEU A 376 1.35 9.99 -27.84
CA LEU A 376 0.56 8.82 -28.23
C LEU A 376 0.79 7.70 -27.24
N LEU A 377 -0.28 7.01 -26.87
CA LEU A 377 -0.31 5.88 -25.97
C LEU A 377 0.65 4.79 -26.49
N ALA A 378 1.66 4.49 -25.69
CA ALA A 378 2.59 3.40 -25.96
C ALA A 378 1.98 2.08 -25.48
N GLY A 379 2.32 0.97 -26.14
CA GLY A 379 1.92 -0.36 -25.68
C GLY A 379 2.52 -0.66 -24.30
N PRO A 380 1.85 -1.48 -23.47
CA PRO A 380 2.47 -1.97 -22.23
C PRO A 380 3.77 -2.70 -22.61
N GLY A 381 4.90 -2.26 -22.06
CA GLY A 381 6.19 -2.89 -22.33
C GLY A 381 6.10 -4.40 -22.05
N ARG A 382 6.70 -5.23 -22.91
CA ARG A 382 6.70 -6.71 -22.79
C ARG A 382 7.27 -7.23 -21.46
N PHE A 383 7.87 -6.36 -20.65
CA PHE A 383 8.30 -6.60 -19.27
C PHE A 383 7.52 -5.67 -18.31
N GLY A 384 6.22 -5.92 -18.17
CA GLY A 384 5.31 -5.03 -17.44
C GLY A 384 4.29 -5.73 -16.54
N ALA A 385 4.54 -6.98 -16.12
CA ALA A 385 3.85 -7.52 -14.96
C ALA A 385 4.72 -7.30 -13.72
N VAL A 386 4.65 -6.09 -13.14
CA VAL A 386 5.08 -5.90 -11.76
C VAL A 386 4.17 -6.78 -10.92
N ALA A 387 4.74 -7.83 -10.30
CA ALA A 387 4.04 -8.62 -9.30
C ALA A 387 3.41 -7.64 -8.28
N PRO A 388 2.19 -7.89 -7.77
CA PRO A 388 1.57 -7.01 -6.78
C PRO A 388 2.58 -6.80 -5.64
N SER A 389 3.07 -5.58 -5.54
CA SER A 389 4.13 -5.20 -4.63
C SER A 389 3.68 -5.53 -3.21
N ARG A 390 4.48 -6.33 -2.50
CA ARG A 390 4.31 -6.56 -1.08
C ARG A 390 4.42 -5.21 -0.36
N ASP A 391 3.36 -4.86 0.34
CA ASP A 391 3.28 -3.85 1.40
C ASP A 391 3.67 -2.40 1.02
N LEU A 392 2.96 -1.83 0.04
CA LEU A 392 2.96 -0.37 -0.21
C LEU A 392 2.48 0.46 0.99
N SER A 393 1.98 -0.15 2.07
CA SER A 393 1.58 0.55 3.29
C SER A 393 2.73 0.95 4.21
N SER A 394 3.96 0.56 3.91
CA SER A 394 5.11 0.97 4.72
C SER A 394 5.35 2.47 4.56
N VAL A 395 5.24 3.21 5.68
CA VAL A 395 5.62 4.63 5.77
C VAL A 395 7.04 4.86 5.27
N GLN A 396 7.91 3.88 5.47
CA GLN A 396 9.28 3.94 5.02
C GLN A 396 9.36 3.88 3.49
N HIS A 397 8.55 3.05 2.84
CA HIS A 397 8.47 2.99 1.39
C HIS A 397 7.91 4.30 0.81
N PHE A 398 6.86 4.85 1.41
CA PHE A 398 6.35 6.16 1.00
C PHE A 398 7.39 7.28 1.21
N ARG A 399 8.07 7.31 2.36
CA ARG A 399 9.16 8.26 2.62
C ARG A 399 10.29 8.13 1.59
N ASP A 400 10.57 6.91 1.16
CA ASP A 400 11.63 6.61 0.20
C ASP A 400 11.17 6.82 -1.26
N ALA A 401 9.88 7.10 -1.52
CA ALA A 401 9.33 7.28 -2.86
C ALA A 401 8.73 8.67 -3.11
N ALA A 402 8.29 9.37 -2.06
CA ALA A 402 7.55 10.61 -2.14
C ALA A 402 8.46 11.86 -2.18
N THR A 403 8.04 12.89 -2.92
CA THR A 403 8.67 14.21 -2.85
C THR A 403 8.65 14.76 -1.41
N PRO A 404 9.63 15.61 -1.03
CA PRO A 404 9.68 16.18 0.31
C PRO A 404 8.43 16.98 0.66
N GLU A 405 7.86 17.70 -0.31
CA GLU A 405 6.62 18.45 -0.19
C GLU A 405 5.42 17.52 0.05
N ALA A 406 5.31 16.41 -0.68
CA ALA A 406 4.27 15.41 -0.46
C ALA A 406 4.42 14.69 0.89
N TYR A 407 5.65 14.35 1.29
CA TYR A 407 5.91 13.73 2.60
C TYR A 407 5.56 14.66 3.77
N ARG A 408 5.90 15.94 3.66
CA ARG A 408 5.47 16.97 4.64
C ARG A 408 3.97 17.16 4.60
N LEU A 409 3.34 17.20 3.43
CA LEU A 409 1.88 17.29 3.29
C LEU A 409 1.18 16.10 3.95
N ALA A 410 1.71 14.89 3.81
CA ALA A 410 1.20 13.69 4.47
C ALA A 410 1.18 13.84 6.00
N ALA A 411 2.19 14.48 6.59
CA ALA A 411 2.20 14.79 8.02
C ALA A 411 1.11 15.77 8.45
N HIS A 412 0.89 16.84 7.67
CA HIS A 412 -0.20 17.79 7.92
C HIS A 412 -1.58 17.13 7.74
N LEU A 413 -1.73 16.21 6.78
CA LEU A 413 -2.95 15.42 6.60
C LEU A 413 -3.16 14.44 7.76
N ALA A 414 -2.12 13.71 8.17
CA ALA A 414 -2.17 12.79 9.30
C ALA A 414 -2.58 13.48 10.61
N ALA A 415 -2.12 14.72 10.84
CA ALA A 415 -2.50 15.52 12.00
C ALA A 415 -4.00 15.83 12.08
N VAL A 416 -4.70 15.82 10.94
CA VAL A 416 -6.10 16.25 10.80
C VAL A 416 -7.02 15.07 10.43
N SER A 417 -6.48 13.85 10.44
CA SER A 417 -7.20 12.61 10.12
C SER A 417 -8.11 12.15 11.27
N PRO A 418 -9.25 11.47 10.99
CA PRO A 418 -9.76 11.06 9.67
C PRO A 418 -10.34 12.22 8.84
N LEU A 419 -10.24 12.12 7.51
CA LEU A 419 -10.49 13.25 6.60
C LEU A 419 -11.09 12.82 5.24
N SER A 420 -11.88 13.69 4.63
CA SER A 420 -12.44 13.52 3.28
C SER A 420 -11.65 14.31 2.23
N VAL A 421 -11.89 14.08 0.93
CA VAL A 421 -11.18 14.81 -0.15
C VAL A 421 -11.29 16.34 -0.02
N PRO A 422 -12.45 16.95 0.30
CA PRO A 422 -12.52 18.39 0.54
C PRO A 422 -11.64 18.87 1.72
N VAL A 423 -11.52 18.06 2.77
CA VAL A 423 -10.64 18.35 3.91
C VAL A 423 -9.17 18.24 3.49
N MET A 424 -8.81 17.24 2.66
CA MET A 424 -7.45 17.14 2.09
C MET A 424 -7.08 18.42 1.35
N ARG A 425 -7.98 18.94 0.51
CA ARG A 425 -7.79 20.20 -0.23
C ARG A 425 -7.71 21.42 0.68
N LEU A 426 -8.47 21.43 1.77
CA LEU A 426 -8.37 22.50 2.77
C LEU A 426 -6.98 22.50 3.43
N VAL A 427 -6.49 21.33 3.85
CA VAL A 427 -5.13 21.18 4.42
C VAL A 427 -4.08 21.62 3.40
N GLN A 428 -4.18 21.13 2.16
CA GLN A 428 -3.31 21.51 1.03
C GLN A 428 -3.25 23.04 0.85
N SER A 429 -4.37 23.75 0.98
CA SER A 429 -4.40 25.22 0.86
C SER A 429 -3.90 25.97 2.11
N ALA A 430 -3.79 25.29 3.25
CA ALA A 430 -3.48 25.87 4.56
C ALA A 430 -2.01 25.73 4.97
N VAL A 431 -1.25 24.85 4.32
CA VAL A 431 0.20 24.71 4.55
C VAL A 431 0.97 26.00 4.19
N PRO A 432 2.17 26.22 4.75
CA PRO A 432 2.92 27.45 4.53
C PRO A 432 3.63 27.56 3.17
N TRP A 433 3.66 26.49 2.37
CA TRP A 433 4.20 26.48 1.02
C TRP A 433 3.11 26.31 -0.04
N LYS A 434 3.47 26.45 -1.32
CA LYS A 434 2.54 26.29 -2.44
C LYS A 434 2.43 24.79 -2.80
N ALA A 435 1.60 24.05 -2.06
CA ALA A 435 1.34 22.64 -2.33
C ALA A 435 0.46 22.46 -3.58
N GLY A 436 0.94 21.70 -4.55
CA GLY A 436 0.24 21.39 -5.80
C GLY A 436 -0.70 20.19 -5.66
N THR A 437 -1.56 19.96 -6.65
CA THR A 437 -2.41 18.75 -6.68
C THR A 437 -1.57 17.49 -6.88
N SER A 438 -0.38 17.60 -7.49
CA SER A 438 0.61 16.53 -7.61
C SER A 438 1.05 16.01 -6.25
N ASP A 439 1.39 16.90 -5.30
CA ASP A 439 1.79 16.51 -3.95
C ASP A 439 0.68 15.71 -3.24
N LEU A 440 -0.57 16.15 -3.39
CA LEU A 440 -1.72 15.45 -2.81
C LEU A 440 -1.98 14.11 -3.50
N ALA A 441 -1.82 14.05 -4.83
CA ALA A 441 -1.95 12.82 -5.59
C ALA A 441 -0.88 11.81 -5.16
N GLU A 442 0.36 12.25 -4.98
CA GLU A 442 1.46 11.41 -4.51
C GLU A 442 1.18 10.80 -3.13
N VAL A 443 0.66 11.59 -2.17
CA VAL A 443 0.23 11.06 -0.85
C VAL A 443 -0.85 10.00 -0.97
N PHE A 444 -1.85 10.24 -1.82
CA PHE A 444 -2.99 9.33 -1.97
C PHE A 444 -2.62 8.05 -2.74
N LEU A 445 -1.77 8.17 -3.77
CA LEU A 445 -1.27 7.06 -4.57
C LEU A 445 -0.17 6.25 -3.85
N GLY A 446 0.49 6.87 -2.88
CA GLY A 446 1.53 6.27 -2.05
C GLY A 446 1.06 5.19 -1.07
N GLY A 447 -0.23 4.86 -1.05
CA GLY A 447 -0.77 3.72 -0.29
C GLY A 447 -0.90 3.96 1.23
N LEU A 448 -0.60 5.16 1.72
CA LEU A 448 -0.67 5.51 3.14
C LEU A 448 -2.09 5.78 3.65
N VAL A 449 -2.96 6.23 2.74
CA VAL A 449 -4.32 6.66 3.04
C VAL A 449 -5.28 5.54 2.69
N ARG A 450 -6.10 5.10 3.65
CA ARG A 450 -7.04 3.98 3.46
C ARG A 450 -8.49 4.43 3.67
N PRO A 451 -9.46 3.84 2.96
CA PRO A 451 -10.87 4.09 3.22
C PRO A 451 -11.21 3.81 4.70
N HIS A 452 -11.99 4.69 5.31
CA HIS A 452 -12.43 4.60 6.70
C HIS A 452 -13.96 4.70 6.76
N PRO A 453 -14.63 3.91 7.62
CA PRO A 453 -16.09 3.94 7.73
C PRO A 453 -16.61 5.35 8.05
N ALA A 454 -17.69 5.72 7.37
CA ALA A 454 -18.35 7.00 7.57
C ALA A 454 -19.02 7.04 8.96
N PRO A 455 -18.98 8.18 9.67
CA PRO A 455 -19.57 8.32 11.00
C PRO A 455 -21.11 8.42 11.00
N VAL A 456 -21.76 8.26 9.83
CA VAL A 456 -23.21 8.32 9.67
C VAL A 456 -23.71 7.08 8.91
N PRO A 457 -24.90 6.54 9.26
CA PRO A 457 -25.51 5.47 8.48
C PRO A 457 -25.98 5.99 7.11
N GLY A 458 -25.56 5.31 6.03
CA GLY A 458 -26.02 5.55 4.66
C GLY A 458 -24.89 5.81 3.64
N PRO A 459 -25.14 5.60 2.33
CA PRO A 459 -24.13 5.80 1.29
C PRO A 459 -23.81 7.29 1.15
N LEU A 460 -22.57 7.68 1.48
CA LEU A 460 -22.08 9.03 1.25
C LEU A 460 -21.85 9.28 -0.26
N PRO A 461 -22.04 10.52 -0.75
CA PRO A 461 -21.54 10.91 -2.07
C PRO A 461 -20.06 10.54 -2.21
N ALA A 462 -19.62 10.08 -3.38
CA ALA A 462 -18.27 9.56 -3.60
C ALA A 462 -17.14 10.46 -3.06
N LYS A 463 -17.24 11.77 -3.31
CA LYS A 463 -16.31 12.82 -2.83
C LYS A 463 -16.23 12.98 -1.30
N HIS A 464 -17.19 12.41 -0.57
CA HIS A 464 -17.29 12.47 0.89
C HIS A 464 -16.91 11.16 1.56
N ARG A 465 -16.40 10.18 0.81
CA ARG A 465 -15.74 9.01 1.41
C ARG A 465 -14.65 9.49 2.37
N VAL A 466 -14.64 8.89 3.55
CA VAL A 466 -13.70 9.24 4.61
C VAL A 466 -12.48 8.34 4.47
N PHE A 467 -11.33 8.93 4.72
CA PHE A 467 -10.06 8.23 4.70
C PHE A 467 -9.30 8.48 5.99
N ASP A 468 -8.50 7.51 6.37
CA ASP A 468 -7.61 7.62 7.52
C ASP A 468 -6.24 7.00 7.23
N PHE A 469 -5.26 7.40 8.02
CA PHE A 469 -3.95 6.77 8.08
C PHE A 469 -3.98 5.66 9.14
N SER A 470 -3.08 4.67 9.03
CA SER A 470 -2.86 3.76 10.16
C SER A 470 -2.23 4.51 11.35
N ASP A 471 -2.46 4.07 12.58
CA ASP A 471 -1.91 4.76 13.76
C ASP A 471 -0.36 4.73 13.79
N GLU A 472 0.25 3.65 13.28
CA GLU A 472 1.69 3.54 13.06
C GLU A 472 2.18 4.61 12.06
N THR A 473 1.44 4.77 10.95
CA THR A 473 1.72 5.80 9.94
C THR A 473 1.59 7.20 10.49
N LYS A 474 0.55 7.48 11.29
CA LYS A 474 0.38 8.79 11.94
C LYS A 474 1.56 9.11 12.85
N ALA A 475 1.99 8.17 13.69
CA ALA A 475 3.10 8.40 14.61
C ALA A 475 4.38 8.82 13.88
N VAL A 476 4.76 8.10 12.83
CA VAL A 476 5.98 8.38 12.06
C VAL A 476 5.87 9.68 11.27
N LEU A 477 4.71 9.95 10.63
CA LEU A 477 4.51 11.18 9.86
C LEU A 477 4.47 12.42 10.76
N LEU A 478 3.86 12.34 11.94
CA LEU A 478 3.79 13.47 12.86
C LEU A 478 5.16 13.86 13.42
N ASP A 479 6.08 12.90 13.55
CA ASP A 479 7.47 13.16 13.96
C ASP A 479 8.33 13.74 12.82
N ALA A 480 7.83 13.75 11.57
CA ALA A 480 8.57 14.25 10.41
C ALA A 480 8.56 15.78 10.27
N VAL A 481 7.63 16.49 10.90
CA VAL A 481 7.43 17.94 10.74
C VAL A 481 7.48 18.62 12.11
N PRO A 482 8.09 19.81 12.25
CA PRO A 482 8.10 20.54 13.51
C PRO A 482 6.69 20.80 14.03
N GLN A 483 6.48 20.51 15.32
CA GLN A 483 5.19 20.65 16.00
C GLN A 483 4.57 22.06 15.86
N ALA A 484 5.39 23.11 15.92
CA ALA A 484 4.93 24.48 15.77
C ALA A 484 4.27 24.72 14.39
N GLU A 485 4.77 24.04 13.36
CA GLU A 485 4.22 24.11 12.00
C GLU A 485 2.85 23.41 11.92
N LEU A 486 2.72 22.20 12.49
CA LEU A 486 1.45 21.46 12.54
C LEU A 486 0.35 22.24 13.28
N LEU A 487 0.70 22.85 14.42
CA LEU A 487 -0.23 23.70 15.19
C LEU A 487 -0.62 24.97 14.41
N HIS A 488 0.32 25.57 13.68
CA HIS A 488 0.04 26.74 12.86
C HIS A 488 -0.93 26.41 11.72
N THR A 489 -0.71 25.32 10.99
CA THR A 489 -1.62 24.83 9.95
C THR A 489 -3.00 24.51 10.54
N SER A 490 -3.06 23.81 11.67
CA SER A 490 -4.31 23.49 12.35
C SER A 490 -5.10 24.75 12.75
N ARG A 491 -4.43 25.80 13.26
CA ARG A 491 -5.07 27.09 13.58
C ARG A 491 -5.54 27.85 12.35
N ARG A 492 -4.83 27.75 11.21
CA ARG A 492 -5.28 28.33 9.93
C ARG A 492 -6.53 27.63 9.42
N ILE A 493 -6.56 26.30 9.49
CA ILE A 493 -7.74 25.49 9.15
C ILE A 493 -8.92 25.87 10.07
N GLY A 494 -8.70 25.89 11.38
CA GLY A 494 -9.72 26.27 12.37
C GLY A 494 -10.29 27.66 12.16
N ARG A 495 -9.46 28.67 11.86
CA ARG A 495 -9.92 30.03 11.51
C ARG A 495 -10.76 30.05 10.24
N ARG A 496 -10.30 29.38 9.18
CA ARG A 496 -11.01 29.32 7.89
C ARG A 496 -12.34 28.59 8.00
N LEU A 497 -12.41 27.54 8.83
CA LEU A 497 -13.68 26.89 9.18
C LEU A 497 -14.58 27.82 10.02
N GLY A 498 -14.02 28.60 10.95
CA GLY A 498 -14.76 29.60 11.72
C GLY A 498 -15.37 30.71 10.87
N GLU A 499 -14.67 31.16 9.83
CA GLU A 499 -15.17 32.15 8.86
C GLU A 499 -16.29 31.59 7.96
N LEU A 500 -16.27 30.28 7.70
CA LEU A 500 -17.28 29.58 6.90
C LEU A 500 -18.50 29.14 7.72
N ALA A 501 -18.38 29.10 9.04
CA ALA A 501 -19.46 28.77 9.95
C ALA A 501 -20.50 29.91 9.99
N GLY A 502 -21.67 29.69 9.38
CA GLY A 502 -22.79 30.63 9.38
C GLY A 502 -23.40 30.91 8.00
N ASN A 503 -22.78 30.43 6.91
CA ASN A 503 -23.26 30.67 5.55
C ASN A 503 -23.48 29.35 4.77
N SER A 504 -24.76 29.02 4.53
CA SER A 504 -25.27 28.03 3.55
C SER A 504 -25.45 26.55 4.03
N PRO A 505 -26.55 25.89 3.64
CA PRO A 505 -26.79 24.47 3.86
C PRO A 505 -26.19 23.61 2.72
N ASP A 506 -25.34 22.62 3.06
CA ASP A 506 -25.33 21.24 2.53
C ASP A 506 -23.97 20.51 2.78
N PHE A 507 -24.04 19.51 3.68
CA PHE A 507 -23.09 18.44 4.10
C PHE A 507 -21.81 18.80 4.91
N PRO A 508 -21.36 17.98 5.91
CA PRO A 508 -20.55 18.45 7.04
C PRO A 508 -19.05 18.13 6.97
N ALA A 509 -18.23 19.16 7.18
CA ALA A 509 -17.01 19.01 7.97
C ALA A 509 -17.41 19.17 9.44
N TRP A 510 -17.11 18.17 10.28
CA TRP A 510 -17.65 18.08 11.65
C TRP A 510 -16.95 19.06 12.60
N LEU A 511 -17.47 20.29 12.66
CA LEU A 511 -17.20 21.23 13.74
C LEU A 511 -18.27 21.04 14.83
N ALA A 512 -17.87 20.72 16.06
CA ALA A 512 -18.79 20.80 17.19
C ALA A 512 -19.13 22.28 17.43
N HIS A 513 -20.40 22.64 17.26
CA HIS A 513 -20.92 23.98 17.54
C HIS A 513 -22.10 23.83 18.50
N PRO A 514 -22.17 24.59 19.61
CA PRO A 514 -23.24 24.47 20.62
C PRO A 514 -24.65 24.61 20.02
N ASP A 515 -24.78 25.33 18.91
CA ASP A 515 -26.06 25.59 18.22
C ASP A 515 -26.34 24.69 16.99
N GLY A 516 -25.59 23.61 16.77
CA GLY A 516 -25.74 22.73 15.58
C GLY A 516 -27.06 21.93 15.54
N SER A 517 -27.56 21.60 14.35
CA SER A 517 -28.82 20.87 14.16
C SER A 517 -28.68 19.34 14.02
N ALA A 518 -27.47 18.81 13.79
CA ALA A 518 -27.22 17.37 13.61
C ALA A 518 -26.57 16.73 14.85
N GLN A 519 -26.90 15.48 15.20
CA GLN A 519 -26.33 14.75 16.34
C GLN A 519 -25.18 13.82 15.90
N LEU A 520 -24.05 13.87 16.61
CA LEU A 520 -22.92 12.95 16.42
C LEU A 520 -23.01 11.73 17.37
N PRO A 521 -22.69 10.50 16.91
CA PRO A 521 -22.46 9.35 17.79
C PRO A 521 -21.31 9.62 18.78
N GLY A 522 -21.46 9.18 20.03
CA GLY A 522 -20.55 9.48 21.15
C GLY A 522 -19.11 8.94 21.03
N SER A 523 -18.81 8.16 19.98
CA SER A 523 -17.49 7.57 19.70
C SER A 523 -16.51 8.52 19.00
N HIS A 524 -16.94 9.72 18.58
CA HIS A 524 -16.12 10.59 17.72
C HIS A 524 -15.86 11.98 18.32
N GLN A 525 -14.59 12.38 18.31
CA GLN A 525 -14.13 13.67 18.83
C GLN A 525 -14.13 14.76 17.73
N PRO A 526 -14.47 16.01 18.05
CA PRO A 526 -14.56 17.10 17.08
C PRO A 526 -13.20 17.61 16.59
N PHE A 527 -13.16 18.29 15.44
CA PHE A 527 -11.96 18.94 14.85
C PHE A 527 -11.20 19.88 15.81
N THR A 528 -11.87 20.42 16.84
CA THR A 528 -11.25 21.25 17.88
C THR A 528 -10.47 20.45 18.94
N SER A 529 -10.53 19.11 18.91
CA SER A 529 -9.73 18.21 19.75
C SER A 529 -8.33 17.92 19.19
N VAL A 530 -8.05 18.27 17.92
CA VAL A 530 -6.71 18.13 17.33
C VAL A 530 -5.68 18.94 18.12
N GLU A 531 -6.06 20.15 18.56
CA GLU A 531 -5.22 20.96 19.44
C GLU A 531 -5.04 20.28 20.82
N ARG A 532 -6.09 19.65 21.39
CA ARG A 532 -5.99 18.89 22.66
C ARG A 532 -5.18 17.61 22.55
N ARG A 533 -5.28 16.84 21.47
CA ARG A 533 -4.54 15.58 21.25
C ARG A 533 -3.07 15.82 20.96
N LEU A 534 -2.76 16.90 20.22
CA LEU A 534 -1.40 17.40 20.12
C LEU A 534 -0.92 17.86 21.51
N LEU A 535 -1.61 18.79 22.17
CA LEU A 535 -1.18 19.35 23.48
C LEU A 535 -1.07 18.30 24.61
N SER A 536 -1.91 17.26 24.63
CA SER A 536 -1.83 16.16 25.60
C SER A 536 -0.61 15.26 25.36
N ARG A 537 -0.18 15.07 24.11
CA ARG A 537 1.05 14.34 23.77
C ARG A 537 2.31 15.11 24.17
N PHE A 538 2.20 16.42 24.40
CA PHE A 538 3.28 17.30 24.84
C PHE A 538 3.24 17.64 26.35
N GLY A 539 2.47 16.89 27.15
CA GLY A 539 2.51 17.00 28.61
C GLY A 539 1.75 18.18 29.22
N VAL A 540 0.94 18.91 28.45
CA VAL A 540 0.12 20.02 28.96
C VAL A 540 -1.19 19.46 29.51
N SER A 541 -1.29 19.36 30.83
CA SER A 541 -2.53 18.99 31.52
C SER A 541 -3.42 20.23 31.68
N PHE A 542 -4.60 20.23 31.06
CA PHE A 542 -5.64 21.21 31.37
C PHE A 542 -6.39 20.75 32.62
N GLY A 543 -6.34 21.54 33.68
CA GLY A 543 -7.25 21.37 34.81
C GLY A 543 -8.67 21.71 34.38
N ASP A 544 -9.60 20.79 34.56
CA ASP A 544 -11.01 21.01 34.24
C ASP A 544 -11.59 22.09 35.18
N PRO A 545 -12.17 23.19 34.65
CA PRO A 545 -12.95 24.14 35.44
C PRO A 545 -14.38 23.59 35.59
N ALA A 546 -14.53 22.49 36.33
CA ALA A 546 -15.82 21.98 36.78
C ALA A 546 -15.65 21.07 38.01
N SER A 547 -14.97 21.59 39.04
CA SER A 547 -14.97 20.96 40.36
C SER A 547 -16.23 21.39 41.11
N THR A 548 -17.19 20.47 41.23
CA THR A 548 -18.20 20.54 42.30
C THR A 548 -18.14 19.20 43.04
N PRO A 549 -18.09 19.18 44.39
CA PRO A 549 -17.82 17.95 45.13
C PRO A 549 -19.09 17.09 45.19
N GLY A 550 -19.00 15.85 44.74
CA GLY A 550 -20.01 14.80 44.89
C GLY A 550 -19.36 13.52 45.40
N PRO A 551 -20.11 12.65 46.11
CA PRO A 551 -19.67 11.95 47.30
C PRO A 551 -18.74 10.76 47.02
N GLU A 552 -18.01 10.41 48.08
CA GLU A 552 -17.07 9.29 48.22
C GLU A 552 -17.49 8.05 47.41
N ARG A 553 -16.69 7.70 46.42
CA ARG A 553 -16.73 6.41 45.73
C ARG A 553 -15.89 5.41 46.52
N GLU A 554 -16.56 4.37 46.98
CA GLU A 554 -15.95 3.12 47.45
C GLU A 554 -15.01 2.51 46.39
N PRO A 555 -13.97 1.77 46.80
CA PRO A 555 -12.99 1.21 45.87
C PRO A 555 -13.57 0.05 45.04
N GLU A 556 -13.41 0.14 43.72
CA GLU A 556 -13.78 -0.91 42.75
C GLU A 556 -12.80 -2.10 42.80
N GLY A 557 -13.33 -3.30 43.13
CA GLY A 557 -13.02 -4.63 42.54
C GLY A 557 -11.68 -5.35 42.84
N PRO A 558 -11.68 -6.62 43.32
CA PRO A 558 -10.47 -7.44 43.47
C PRO A 558 -10.05 -8.15 42.16
N ASP A 559 -8.74 -8.32 41.96
CA ASP A 559 -8.14 -9.20 40.93
C ASP A 559 -8.75 -10.61 40.96
N ALA A 560 -9.23 -11.11 39.82
CA ALA A 560 -9.91 -12.40 39.70
C ALA A 560 -8.98 -13.64 39.74
N ASP A 561 -7.67 -13.45 39.90
CA ASP A 561 -6.65 -14.50 39.76
C ASP A 561 -6.02 -15.00 41.07
N HIS A 562 -6.54 -14.58 42.23
CA HIS A 562 -6.06 -15.05 43.53
C HIS A 562 -7.11 -15.92 44.25
N TRP A 563 -6.67 -17.08 44.78
CA TRP A 563 -7.48 -17.89 45.68
C TRP A 563 -7.76 -17.12 46.97
N GLU A 564 -9.03 -16.91 47.30
CA GLU A 564 -9.43 -16.29 48.55
C GLU A 564 -9.30 -17.30 49.70
N PRO A 565 -9.01 -16.84 50.94
CA PRO A 565 -9.11 -17.69 52.11
C PRO A 565 -10.55 -18.20 52.29
N LEU A 566 -10.69 -19.39 52.88
CA LEU A 566 -11.99 -19.94 53.25
C LEU A 566 -12.71 -19.00 54.22
N THR A 567 -14.01 -18.84 54.04
CA THR A 567 -14.91 -18.12 54.96
C THR A 567 -15.47 -19.06 56.00
N ASP A 568 -16.06 -18.51 57.06
CA ASP A 568 -16.68 -19.31 58.13
C ASP A 568 -17.89 -20.15 57.63
N ASP A 569 -18.48 -19.76 56.50
CA ASP A 569 -19.58 -20.48 55.84
C ASP A 569 -19.11 -21.61 54.90
N ASP A 570 -17.81 -21.74 54.66
CA ASP A 570 -17.26 -22.78 53.78
C ASP A 570 -16.95 -24.08 54.53
N PRO A 571 -17.23 -25.26 53.94
CA PRO A 571 -16.88 -26.52 54.54
C PRO A 571 -15.35 -26.69 54.60
N ARG A 572 -14.81 -27.05 55.77
CA ARG A 572 -13.36 -27.35 55.89
C ARG A 572 -12.96 -28.67 55.22
N ARG A 573 -13.92 -29.59 55.08
CA ARG A 573 -13.76 -30.84 54.34
C ARG A 573 -14.96 -31.09 53.46
N LEU A 574 -14.71 -31.60 52.27
CA LEU A 574 -15.74 -31.99 51.32
C LEU A 574 -15.37 -33.37 50.76
N GLY A 575 -16.19 -34.38 51.08
CA GLY A 575 -15.80 -35.78 50.88
C GLY A 575 -14.54 -36.15 51.68
N GLY A 576 -13.58 -36.80 51.01
CA GLY A 576 -12.27 -37.12 51.57
C GLY A 576 -11.25 -35.97 51.53
N TYR A 577 -11.60 -34.81 50.98
CA TYR A 577 -10.65 -33.73 50.70
C TYR A 577 -10.70 -32.61 51.75
N GLU A 578 -9.54 -32.09 52.13
CA GLU A 578 -9.39 -30.91 52.99
C GLU A 578 -9.24 -29.64 52.15
N LEU A 579 -10.14 -28.67 52.34
CA LEU A 579 -10.16 -27.43 51.54
C LEU A 579 -9.15 -26.42 52.09
N ARG A 580 -8.47 -25.69 51.19
CA ARG A 580 -7.39 -24.75 51.50
C ARG A 580 -7.62 -23.34 50.97
N GLY A 581 -8.46 -23.17 49.95
CA GLY A 581 -8.79 -21.88 49.37
C GLY A 581 -10.05 -21.93 48.53
N ARG A 582 -10.68 -20.78 48.30
CA ARG A 582 -11.92 -20.65 47.54
C ARG A 582 -11.79 -19.67 46.39
N ARG A 583 -12.58 -19.90 45.36
CA ARG A 583 -12.76 -19.01 44.21
C ARG A 583 -14.22 -19.04 43.80
N ARG A 584 -14.82 -17.86 43.70
CA ARG A 584 -16.24 -17.73 43.32
C ARG A 584 -16.38 -17.71 41.81
N GLY A 585 -17.09 -18.69 41.23
CA GLY A 585 -17.44 -18.72 39.81
C GLY A 585 -18.82 -18.12 39.54
N ARG A 586 -19.20 -18.05 38.24
CA ARG A 586 -20.51 -17.53 37.80
C ARG A 586 -21.67 -18.32 38.40
N ARG A 587 -21.63 -19.65 38.34
CA ARG A 587 -22.71 -20.55 38.80
C ARG A 587 -22.28 -21.60 39.83
N THR A 588 -20.97 -21.75 40.04
CA THR A 588 -20.35 -22.71 40.98
C THR A 588 -19.35 -22.00 41.89
N VAL A 589 -19.06 -22.60 43.05
CA VAL A 589 -17.91 -22.23 43.87
C VAL A 589 -16.84 -23.29 43.65
N VAL A 590 -15.62 -22.85 43.41
CA VAL A 590 -14.46 -23.71 43.19
C VAL A 590 -13.59 -23.64 44.44
N TYR A 591 -13.19 -24.78 44.97
CA TYR A 591 -12.25 -24.88 46.08
C TYR A 591 -10.97 -25.56 45.62
N ARG A 592 -9.85 -25.11 46.18
CA ARG A 592 -8.60 -25.87 46.14
C ARG A 592 -8.56 -26.74 47.39
N GLY A 593 -8.34 -28.04 47.22
CA GLY A 593 -8.22 -28.98 48.32
C GLY A 593 -7.10 -29.98 48.12
N VAL A 594 -6.84 -30.78 49.15
CA VAL A 594 -5.91 -31.92 49.08
C VAL A 594 -6.61 -33.19 49.52
N ASP A 595 -6.25 -34.31 48.91
CA ASP A 595 -6.71 -35.63 49.33
C ASP A 595 -5.96 -36.13 50.60
N PRO A 596 -6.35 -37.28 51.18
CA PRO A 596 -5.66 -37.86 52.33
C PRO A 596 -4.18 -38.21 52.08
N GLU A 597 -3.80 -38.44 50.82
CA GLU A 597 -2.45 -38.75 50.35
C GLU A 597 -1.59 -37.49 50.14
N GLY A 598 -2.21 -36.30 50.14
CA GLY A 598 -1.55 -35.00 50.01
C GLY A 598 -1.52 -34.44 48.58
N GLU A 599 -2.18 -35.08 47.63
CA GLU A 599 -2.28 -34.64 46.22
C GLU A 599 -3.32 -33.51 46.06
N GLU A 600 -3.02 -32.55 45.18
CA GLU A 600 -3.91 -31.42 44.96
C GLU A 600 -5.12 -31.77 44.10
N ALA A 601 -6.30 -31.35 44.55
CA ALA A 601 -7.56 -31.48 43.84
C ALA A 601 -8.30 -30.14 43.77
N VAL A 602 -9.04 -29.95 42.68
CA VAL A 602 -9.97 -28.84 42.52
C VAL A 602 -11.39 -29.37 42.71
N LEU A 603 -12.09 -28.84 43.70
CA LEU A 603 -13.46 -29.25 44.03
C LEU A 603 -14.45 -28.20 43.56
N ARG A 604 -15.60 -28.64 43.04
CA ARG A 604 -16.68 -27.75 42.57
C ARG A 604 -17.99 -28.08 43.26
N ILE A 605 -18.67 -27.05 43.75
CA ILE A 605 -20.04 -27.13 44.28
C ILE A 605 -20.96 -26.12 43.59
N PRO A 606 -22.28 -26.36 43.55
CA PRO A 606 -23.25 -25.36 43.13
C PRO A 606 -23.20 -24.16 44.09
N ARG A 607 -23.39 -22.96 43.55
CA ARG A 607 -23.52 -21.78 44.40
C ARG A 607 -24.77 -21.87 45.28
N PRO A 608 -24.65 -21.71 46.62
CA PRO A 608 -25.78 -21.86 47.54
C PRO A 608 -26.81 -20.73 47.40
N ASP A 609 -26.40 -19.59 46.83
CA ASP A 609 -27.24 -18.42 46.57
C ASP A 609 -28.00 -18.47 45.24
N LEU A 610 -27.90 -19.56 44.48
CA LEU A 610 -28.59 -19.77 43.21
C LEU A 610 -29.66 -20.89 43.30
N PRO A 611 -30.64 -20.94 42.38
CA PRO A 611 -31.73 -21.91 42.44
C PRO A 611 -31.25 -23.36 42.48
N ALA A 612 -31.98 -24.23 43.18
CA ALA A 612 -31.65 -25.65 43.33
C ALA A 612 -31.47 -26.39 41.99
N SER A 613 -32.05 -25.89 40.89
CA SER A 613 -31.83 -26.41 39.54
C SER A 613 -30.36 -26.41 39.11
N ASN A 614 -29.53 -25.52 39.66
CA ASN A 614 -28.10 -25.44 39.37
C ASN A 614 -27.30 -26.65 39.91
N SER A 615 -27.89 -27.45 40.81
CA SER A 615 -27.26 -28.70 41.27
C SER A 615 -27.09 -29.72 40.15
N ARG A 616 -27.93 -29.65 39.10
CA ARG A 616 -27.86 -30.53 37.92
C ARG A 616 -26.65 -30.23 37.03
N LEU A 617 -26.06 -29.04 37.13
CA LEU A 617 -24.86 -28.66 36.35
C LEU A 617 -23.63 -29.45 36.79
N ILE A 618 -23.54 -29.81 38.07
CA ILE A 618 -22.46 -30.67 38.61
C ILE A 618 -22.61 -32.11 38.11
N ASP A 619 -23.84 -32.61 37.96
CA ASP A 619 -24.09 -33.94 37.37
C ASP A 619 -23.61 -33.99 35.91
N VAL A 620 -23.92 -32.93 35.15
CA VAL A 620 -23.51 -32.78 33.74
C VAL A 620 -21.99 -32.68 33.63
N GLU A 621 -21.34 -31.84 34.44
CA GLU A 621 -19.88 -31.70 34.43
C GLU A 621 -19.17 -33.02 34.79
N ALA A 622 -19.65 -33.74 35.81
CA ALA A 622 -19.09 -35.03 36.18
C ALA A 622 -19.26 -36.10 35.08
N GLU A 623 -20.39 -36.10 34.37
CA GLU A 623 -20.62 -36.96 33.22
C GLU A 623 -19.68 -36.64 32.05
N VAL A 624 -19.49 -35.36 31.75
CA VAL A 624 -18.58 -34.88 30.69
C VAL A 624 -17.14 -35.28 30.98
N LEU A 625 -16.66 -35.03 32.20
CA LEU A 625 -15.30 -35.40 32.61
C LEU A 625 -15.10 -36.94 32.56
N ARG A 626 -16.14 -37.72 32.89
CA ARG A 626 -16.12 -39.19 32.75
C ARG A 626 -16.01 -39.67 31.30
N ARG A 627 -16.66 -38.99 30.36
CA ARG A 627 -16.60 -39.32 28.92
C ARG A 627 -15.28 -38.89 28.28
N LEU A 628 -14.76 -37.74 28.68
CA LEU A 628 -13.50 -37.21 28.13
C LEU A 628 -12.27 -37.90 28.72
N GLN A 629 -12.33 -38.46 29.94
CA GLN A 629 -11.23 -39.22 30.57
C GLN A 629 -9.87 -38.50 30.54
N GLY A 630 -9.87 -37.17 30.74
CA GLY A 630 -8.65 -36.36 30.67
C GLY A 630 -8.25 -35.88 29.27
N GLN A 631 -8.97 -36.30 28.21
CA GLN A 631 -8.71 -35.83 26.85
C GLN A 631 -9.28 -34.42 26.68
N CYS A 632 -8.38 -33.43 26.58
CA CYS A 632 -8.72 -32.02 26.41
C CYS A 632 -9.57 -31.41 27.56
N ALA A 633 -9.63 -32.08 28.72
CA ALA A 633 -10.36 -31.67 29.91
C ALA A 633 -9.66 -32.20 31.17
N PRO A 634 -9.92 -31.67 32.38
CA PRO A 634 -9.44 -32.25 33.63
C PRO A 634 -9.89 -33.70 33.84
N VAL A 635 -9.16 -34.47 34.64
CA VAL A 635 -9.57 -35.83 35.02
C VAL A 635 -10.50 -35.74 36.23
N LEU A 636 -11.64 -36.44 36.18
CA LEU A 636 -12.51 -36.61 37.34
C LEU A 636 -11.84 -37.56 38.34
N LEU A 637 -11.59 -37.07 39.56
CA LEU A 637 -10.98 -37.84 40.65
C LEU A 637 -12.03 -38.53 41.51
N ALA A 638 -13.07 -37.79 41.90
CA ALA A 638 -14.17 -38.29 42.72
C ALA A 638 -15.42 -37.41 42.54
N ASP A 639 -16.59 -37.94 42.89
CA ASP A 639 -17.83 -37.16 42.96
C ASP A 639 -18.70 -37.57 44.14
N GLY A 640 -19.48 -36.61 44.62
CA GLY A 640 -20.51 -36.77 45.64
C GLY A 640 -21.86 -36.28 45.11
N LEU A 641 -22.29 -36.79 43.96
CA LEU A 641 -23.55 -36.38 43.32
C LEU A 641 -24.81 -36.72 44.15
N ARG A 642 -24.65 -37.61 45.15
CA ARG A 642 -25.71 -37.99 46.10
C ARG A 642 -25.69 -37.17 47.39
N ASP A 643 -24.67 -36.33 47.57
CA ASP A 643 -24.49 -35.52 48.79
C ASP A 643 -25.22 -34.17 48.66
N SER A 644 -25.36 -33.46 49.80
CA SER A 644 -25.96 -32.13 49.86
C SER A 644 -25.05 -31.18 50.64
N PRO A 645 -24.38 -30.20 49.99
CA PRO A 645 -24.43 -29.90 48.56
C PRO A 645 -23.71 -30.95 47.70
N ARG A 646 -24.15 -31.11 46.45
CA ARG A 646 -23.47 -31.97 45.47
C ARG A 646 -22.09 -31.43 45.17
N TRP A 647 -21.14 -32.31 44.91
CA TRP A 647 -19.78 -31.90 44.60
C TRP A 647 -19.09 -32.85 43.63
N LEU A 648 -18.07 -32.34 42.94
CA LEU A 648 -17.10 -33.14 42.18
C LEU A 648 -15.69 -32.67 42.52
N ALA A 649 -14.72 -33.57 42.38
CA ALA A 649 -13.29 -33.31 42.51
C ALA A 649 -12.59 -33.70 41.20
N MET A 650 -11.74 -32.81 40.70
CA MET A 650 -11.00 -32.99 39.45
C MET A 650 -9.53 -32.59 39.62
N THR A 651 -8.68 -33.05 38.71
CA THR A 651 -7.27 -32.62 38.71
C THR A 651 -7.15 -31.11 38.47
N PRO A 652 -6.15 -30.43 39.08
CA PRO A 652 -5.85 -29.06 38.73
C PRO A 652 -5.42 -28.97 37.27
N ILE A 653 -5.86 -27.91 36.57
CA ILE A 653 -5.33 -27.58 35.24
C ILE A 653 -3.93 -27.00 35.47
N ALA A 654 -2.92 -27.82 35.26
CA ALA A 654 -1.52 -27.47 35.48
C ALA A 654 -0.65 -28.07 34.38
N ASP A 655 0.49 -27.45 34.11
CA ASP A 655 1.48 -27.98 33.18
C ASP A 655 2.34 -29.04 33.89
N ALA A 656 2.62 -30.16 33.23
CA ALA A 656 3.40 -31.27 33.81
C ALA A 656 4.81 -30.84 34.25
N ASP A 657 5.41 -29.88 33.53
CA ASP A 657 6.76 -29.37 33.81
C ASP A 657 6.77 -28.19 34.81
N SER A 658 5.60 -27.65 35.17
CA SER A 658 5.48 -26.51 36.10
C SER A 658 4.13 -26.55 36.84
N PRO A 659 3.93 -27.55 37.72
CA PRO A 659 2.63 -27.81 38.35
C PRO A 659 2.15 -26.69 39.28
N ALA A 660 3.04 -25.79 39.70
CA ALA A 660 2.73 -24.66 40.57
C ALA A 660 2.21 -23.41 39.83
N ALA A 661 2.38 -23.32 38.51
CA ALA A 661 1.95 -22.17 37.72
C ALA A 661 0.60 -22.45 37.04
N GLN A 662 -0.38 -21.57 37.25
CA GLN A 662 -1.66 -21.68 36.55
C GLN A 662 -1.46 -21.32 35.06
N PRO A 663 -1.83 -22.19 34.12
CA PRO A 663 -1.71 -21.89 32.69
C PRO A 663 -2.64 -20.73 32.31
N PRO A 664 -2.22 -19.86 31.37
CA PRO A 664 -3.02 -18.71 30.94
C PRO A 664 -4.22 -19.17 30.13
N ARG A 665 -5.34 -18.43 30.22
CA ARG A 665 -6.45 -18.58 29.29
C ARG A 665 -6.06 -17.96 27.94
N LEU A 666 -6.72 -18.40 26.88
CA LEU A 666 -6.56 -17.80 25.56
C LEU A 666 -6.88 -16.29 25.62
N GLY A 667 -7.91 -15.89 26.39
CA GLY A 667 -8.22 -14.48 26.66
C GLY A 667 -7.07 -13.71 27.32
N ASP A 668 -6.37 -14.30 28.29
CA ASP A 668 -5.27 -13.67 29.02
C ASP A 668 -4.06 -13.42 28.12
N ILE A 669 -3.75 -14.37 27.23
CA ILE A 669 -2.66 -14.23 26.23
C ILE A 669 -2.94 -13.01 25.34
N TYR A 670 -4.18 -12.83 24.91
CA TYR A 670 -4.59 -11.68 24.11
C TYR A 670 -4.56 -10.38 24.91
N ALA A 671 -5.08 -10.38 26.14
CA ALA A 671 -5.04 -9.22 27.02
C ALA A 671 -3.60 -8.77 27.31
N GLN A 672 -2.68 -9.72 27.51
CA GLN A 672 -1.25 -9.44 27.70
C GLN A 672 -0.60 -8.91 26.43
N ALA A 673 -0.92 -9.48 25.26
CA ALA A 673 -0.44 -9.01 23.96
C ALA A 673 -0.92 -7.57 23.65
N VAL A 674 -2.15 -7.22 24.02
CA VAL A 674 -2.70 -5.86 23.96
C VAL A 674 -1.95 -4.90 24.87
N ARG A 675 -1.65 -5.31 26.11
CA ARG A 675 -0.87 -4.48 27.05
C ARG A 675 0.59 -4.30 26.60
N GLY A 676 1.17 -5.29 25.92
CA GLY A 676 2.55 -5.29 25.46
C GLY A 676 2.77 -4.77 24.03
N TYR A 677 1.70 -4.49 23.27
CA TYR A 677 1.75 -4.23 21.81
C TYR A 677 2.53 -5.30 21.03
N THR A 678 2.38 -6.57 21.42
CA THR A 678 3.02 -7.72 20.77
C THR A 678 1.98 -8.57 20.04
N ALA A 679 2.42 -9.41 19.10
CA ALA A 679 1.53 -10.42 18.51
C ALA A 679 1.33 -11.59 19.49
N PRO A 680 0.10 -12.09 19.69
CA PRO A 680 -0.19 -13.16 20.65
C PRO A 680 0.44 -14.48 20.21
N PHE A 681 0.45 -14.76 18.90
CA PHE A 681 1.08 -15.94 18.31
C PHE A 681 1.87 -15.61 17.05
N ASP A 682 2.90 -16.42 16.76
CA ASP A 682 3.47 -16.53 15.42
C ASP A 682 2.67 -17.54 14.58
N ILE A 683 2.94 -17.65 13.27
CA ILE A 683 2.16 -18.49 12.34
C ILE A 683 2.08 -19.95 12.83
N LEU A 684 3.20 -20.51 13.33
CA LEU A 684 3.24 -21.90 13.77
C LEU A 684 2.48 -22.11 15.09
N ARG A 685 2.69 -21.26 16.11
CA ARG A 685 1.96 -21.36 17.39
C ARG A 685 0.47 -21.14 17.20
N GLY A 686 0.08 -20.17 16.36
CA GLY A 686 -1.32 -19.92 16.04
C GLY A 686 -1.98 -21.12 15.35
N LEU A 687 -1.29 -21.78 14.41
CA LEU A 687 -1.78 -23.01 13.79
C LEU A 687 -1.88 -24.17 14.77
N LEU A 688 -0.96 -24.30 15.71
CA LEU A 688 -0.99 -25.37 16.72
C LEU A 688 -2.14 -25.19 17.72
N VAL A 689 -2.33 -23.98 18.25
CA VAL A 689 -3.46 -23.66 19.15
C VAL A 689 -4.79 -23.89 18.42
N ALA A 690 -4.91 -23.44 17.18
CA ALA A 690 -6.07 -23.68 16.32
C ALA A 690 -6.32 -25.19 16.10
N CYS A 691 -5.27 -25.96 15.81
CA CYS A 691 -5.35 -27.40 15.56
C CYS A 691 -5.81 -28.16 16.82
N TYR A 692 -5.21 -27.87 17.97
CA TYR A 692 -5.58 -28.51 19.24
C TYR A 692 -6.99 -28.14 19.70
N LEU A 693 -7.42 -26.90 19.48
CA LEU A 693 -8.79 -26.47 19.78
C LEU A 693 -9.82 -27.18 18.90
N ALA A 694 -9.58 -27.25 17.58
CA ALA A 694 -10.46 -27.97 16.66
C ALA A 694 -10.53 -29.47 16.99
N ASN A 695 -9.40 -30.08 17.37
CA ASN A 695 -9.34 -31.47 17.82
C ASN A 695 -10.10 -31.69 19.14
N ALA A 696 -9.92 -30.82 20.13
CA ALA A 696 -10.66 -30.88 21.40
C ALA A 696 -12.18 -30.82 21.19
N LEU A 697 -12.63 -29.95 20.29
CA LEU A 697 -14.05 -29.84 19.94
C LEU A 697 -14.55 -31.09 19.20
N SER A 698 -13.73 -31.67 18.31
CA SER A 698 -14.03 -32.94 17.64
C SER A 698 -14.21 -34.09 18.64
N VAL A 699 -13.33 -34.19 19.65
CA VAL A 699 -13.43 -35.18 20.72
C VAL A 699 -14.73 -35.00 21.52
N CYS A 700 -15.12 -33.75 21.82
CA CYS A 700 -16.40 -33.47 22.47
C CYS A 700 -17.59 -33.94 21.61
N HIS A 701 -17.61 -33.59 20.32
CA HIS A 701 -18.72 -33.96 19.42
C HIS A 701 -18.87 -35.47 19.23
N VAL A 702 -17.76 -36.21 19.17
CA VAL A 702 -17.74 -37.68 19.08
C VAL A 702 -18.32 -38.32 20.34
N ASN A 703 -18.08 -37.73 21.52
CA ASN A 703 -18.61 -38.19 22.81
C ASN A 703 -20.04 -37.68 23.11
N GLY A 704 -20.72 -37.09 22.13
CA GLY A 704 -22.08 -36.58 22.27
C GLY A 704 -22.18 -35.28 23.09
N ILE A 705 -21.06 -34.56 23.27
CA ILE A 705 -20.98 -33.34 24.07
C ILE A 705 -21.00 -32.11 23.14
N VAL A 706 -21.86 -31.15 23.46
CA VAL A 706 -21.99 -29.88 22.74
C VAL A 706 -21.93 -28.73 23.76
N LEU A 707 -20.85 -27.96 23.75
CA LEU A 707 -20.64 -26.81 24.64
C LEU A 707 -21.67 -25.71 24.38
N ALA A 708 -22.16 -25.05 25.43
CA ALA A 708 -23.07 -23.90 25.30
C ALA A 708 -22.33 -22.56 25.18
N ASP A 709 -21.12 -22.46 25.73
CA ASP A 709 -20.26 -21.27 25.67
C ASP A 709 -18.83 -21.71 25.32
N LEU A 710 -18.44 -21.54 24.05
CA LEU A 710 -17.08 -21.74 23.57
C LEU A 710 -16.47 -20.37 23.26
N SER A 711 -15.74 -19.82 24.23
CA SER A 711 -15.11 -18.50 24.16
C SER A 711 -13.64 -18.54 24.59
N ALA A 712 -12.89 -17.46 24.34
CA ALA A 712 -11.46 -17.39 24.68
C ALA A 712 -11.19 -17.56 26.19
N ASP A 713 -12.17 -17.30 27.05
CA ASP A 713 -12.06 -17.47 28.50
C ASP A 713 -12.30 -18.92 28.96
N SER A 714 -12.90 -19.76 28.11
CA SER A 714 -13.17 -21.18 28.37
C SER A 714 -12.02 -22.11 27.96
N VAL A 715 -10.94 -21.54 27.38
CA VAL A 715 -9.84 -22.28 26.76
C VAL A 715 -8.53 -21.98 27.50
N PHE A 716 -7.92 -23.00 28.11
CA PHE A 716 -6.59 -22.92 28.73
C PHE A 716 -5.52 -23.37 27.75
N VAL A 717 -4.45 -22.59 27.61
CA VAL A 717 -3.30 -22.91 26.74
C VAL A 717 -2.16 -23.43 27.60
N LEU A 718 -1.82 -24.70 27.45
CA LEU A 718 -0.67 -25.33 28.10
C LEU A 718 0.54 -25.26 27.16
N ARG A 719 1.74 -25.59 27.63
CA ARG A 719 2.97 -25.54 26.81
C ARG A 719 2.85 -26.33 25.51
N ARG A 720 2.14 -27.47 25.53
CA ARG A 720 2.04 -28.40 24.40
C ARG A 720 0.62 -28.83 24.00
N SER A 721 -0.41 -28.28 24.64
CA SER A 721 -1.80 -28.66 24.37
C SER A 721 -2.80 -27.57 24.78
N VAL A 722 -4.09 -27.83 24.57
CA VAL A 722 -5.20 -26.97 24.98
C VAL A 722 -6.17 -27.78 25.83
N VAL A 723 -6.65 -27.19 26.92
CA VAL A 723 -7.64 -27.79 27.84
C VAL A 723 -8.88 -26.91 27.89
N LEU A 724 -10.05 -27.53 27.71
CA LEU A 724 -11.35 -26.88 27.82
C LEU A 724 -11.81 -26.85 29.28
N ALA A 725 -12.35 -25.72 29.70
CA ALA A 725 -12.89 -25.50 31.03
C ALA A 725 -14.37 -25.10 30.98
N ASP A 726 -14.96 -24.92 32.16
CA ASP A 726 -16.37 -24.53 32.36
C ASP A 726 -17.40 -25.47 31.69
N LEU A 727 -17.07 -26.76 31.67
CA LEU A 727 -17.85 -27.87 31.10
C LEU A 727 -19.20 -28.15 31.80
N SER A 728 -19.55 -27.34 32.79
CA SER A 728 -20.83 -27.39 33.51
C SER A 728 -22.05 -26.97 32.68
N ASP A 729 -21.83 -26.23 31.58
CA ASP A 729 -22.90 -25.71 30.71
C ASP A 729 -22.77 -26.30 29.29
N CYS A 730 -23.17 -27.56 29.13
CA CYS A 730 -23.15 -28.26 27.85
C CYS A 730 -24.37 -29.18 27.70
N ALA A 731 -24.70 -29.51 26.45
CA ALA A 731 -25.66 -30.56 26.12
C ALA A 731 -24.93 -31.90 25.97
N VAL A 732 -25.47 -32.94 26.60
CA VAL A 732 -24.97 -34.31 26.50
C VAL A 732 -26.06 -35.16 25.85
N ASP A 733 -25.76 -35.77 24.71
CA ASP A 733 -26.70 -36.55 23.89
C ASP A 733 -28.01 -35.79 23.57
N GLY A 734 -27.90 -34.47 23.38
CA GLY A 734 -29.04 -33.59 23.09
C GLY A 734 -29.85 -33.13 24.32
N VAL A 735 -29.48 -33.58 25.53
CA VAL A 735 -30.10 -33.14 26.78
C VAL A 735 -29.30 -31.97 27.36
N TYR A 736 -29.96 -30.82 27.51
CA TYR A 736 -29.35 -29.59 28.06
C TYR A 736 -30.01 -29.22 29.38
N ALA A 737 -29.20 -29.05 30.43
CA ALA A 737 -29.66 -28.74 31.79
C ALA A 737 -29.64 -27.23 32.13
N GLY A 738 -29.08 -26.39 31.26
CA GLY A 738 -28.94 -24.95 31.45
C GLY A 738 -30.18 -24.14 31.05
N SER A 739 -30.10 -22.81 31.21
CA SER A 739 -31.16 -21.88 30.85
C SER A 739 -30.93 -21.29 29.46
N GLY A 740 -31.70 -21.71 28.46
CA GLY A 740 -31.57 -21.21 27.08
C GLY A 740 -31.98 -22.22 26.02
N PRO A 741 -31.80 -21.89 24.71
CA PRO A 741 -31.92 -22.88 23.64
C PRO A 741 -30.86 -23.98 23.79
N VAL A 742 -31.20 -25.20 23.38
CA VAL A 742 -30.26 -26.33 23.38
C VAL A 742 -29.11 -25.99 22.43
N PRO A 743 -27.85 -25.98 22.89
CA PRO A 743 -26.72 -25.68 22.01
C PRO A 743 -26.58 -26.75 20.93
N THR A 744 -26.24 -26.34 19.72
CA THR A 744 -26.10 -27.24 18.56
C THR A 744 -24.63 -27.40 18.16
N ARG A 745 -24.31 -28.44 17.38
CA ARG A 745 -22.95 -28.65 16.87
C ARG A 745 -22.55 -27.50 15.95
N GLU A 746 -23.53 -26.98 15.21
CA GLU A 746 -23.41 -25.86 14.28
C GLU A 746 -23.08 -24.55 15.02
N ASP A 747 -23.65 -24.33 16.21
CA ASP A 747 -23.30 -23.17 17.06
C ASP A 747 -21.84 -23.26 17.53
N ASN A 748 -21.40 -24.45 17.95
CA ASN A 748 -20.00 -24.70 18.29
C ASN A 748 -19.05 -24.46 17.11
N MET A 749 -19.46 -24.83 15.89
CA MET A 749 -18.65 -24.56 14.69
C MET A 749 -18.55 -23.07 14.38
N ARG A 750 -19.61 -22.30 14.62
CA ARG A 750 -19.56 -20.83 14.51
C ARG A 750 -18.60 -20.22 15.52
N SER A 751 -18.71 -20.62 16.79
CA SER A 751 -17.79 -20.16 17.85
C SER A 751 -16.34 -20.57 17.57
N LEU A 752 -16.11 -21.76 17.01
CA LEU A 752 -14.79 -22.18 16.54
C LEU A 752 -14.29 -21.25 15.41
N GLY A 753 -15.13 -20.91 14.44
CA GLY A 753 -14.79 -19.96 13.38
C GLY A 753 -14.37 -18.58 13.92
N GLU A 754 -15.08 -18.07 14.93
CA GLU A 754 -14.77 -16.80 15.60
C GLU A 754 -13.43 -16.87 16.35
N LEU A 755 -13.17 -17.97 17.06
CA LEU A 755 -11.90 -18.20 17.74
C LEU A 755 -10.73 -18.39 16.76
N LEU A 756 -10.95 -19.05 15.62
CA LEU A 756 -9.92 -19.18 14.57
C LEU A 756 -9.61 -17.83 13.91
N GLN A 757 -10.61 -16.96 13.72
CA GLN A 757 -10.38 -15.58 13.29
C GLN A 757 -9.61 -14.78 14.35
N LEU A 758 -9.90 -14.97 15.64
CA LEU A 758 -9.17 -14.34 16.74
C LEU A 758 -7.69 -14.80 16.76
N ILE A 759 -7.45 -16.12 16.78
CA ILE A 759 -6.12 -16.77 16.80
C ILE A 759 -5.24 -16.28 15.64
N SER A 760 -5.86 -16.01 14.48
CA SER A 760 -5.17 -15.58 13.27
C SER A 760 -5.06 -14.05 13.10
N SER A 761 -5.54 -13.25 14.05
CA SER A 761 -5.53 -11.78 13.98
C SER A 761 -4.37 -11.15 14.77
N LYS A 762 -3.83 -10.03 14.25
CA LYS A 762 -2.84 -9.21 14.97
C LYS A 762 -3.56 -8.21 15.86
N VAL A 763 -2.98 -7.91 17.03
CA VAL A 763 -3.54 -6.97 18.01
C VAL A 763 -3.76 -5.59 17.40
N GLY A 764 -4.93 -5.00 17.65
CA GLY A 764 -5.33 -3.68 17.13
C GLY A 764 -6.42 -3.71 16.05
N TYR A 765 -6.88 -4.89 15.63
CA TYR A 765 -7.99 -5.08 14.70
C TYR A 765 -9.07 -5.96 15.34
N GLU A 766 -10.23 -5.39 15.67
CA GLU A 766 -11.42 -6.16 16.06
C GLU A 766 -12.53 -5.91 15.03
N LEU A 767 -12.99 -6.99 14.37
CA LEU A 767 -14.31 -7.10 13.73
C LEU A 767 -14.62 -8.61 13.56
N PRO A 768 -15.51 -9.19 14.38
CA PRO A 768 -16.02 -10.55 14.15
C PRO A 768 -16.88 -10.58 12.87
N GLY A 769 -16.65 -11.55 11.97
CA GLY A 769 -17.58 -11.84 10.87
C GLY A 769 -17.35 -11.14 9.53
N LEU A 770 -16.16 -10.57 9.28
CA LEU A 770 -15.76 -10.06 7.95
C LEU A 770 -14.52 -10.79 7.39
N PRO A 771 -14.33 -10.85 6.06
CA PRO A 771 -13.20 -11.55 5.42
C PRO A 771 -11.81 -10.93 5.69
N GLU A 772 -11.77 -9.78 6.36
CA GLU A 772 -10.57 -9.02 6.69
C GLU A 772 -9.87 -9.49 7.98
N GLY A 773 -10.48 -10.41 8.74
CA GLY A 773 -9.81 -11.18 9.79
C GLY A 773 -8.88 -12.26 9.19
N MET A 774 -7.95 -12.81 9.97
CA MET A 774 -6.93 -13.81 9.54
C MET A 774 -5.63 -13.24 8.94
N HIS A 775 -5.09 -12.20 9.57
CA HIS A 775 -3.80 -11.56 9.24
C HIS A 775 -2.59 -12.52 9.18
N LEU A 776 -2.58 -13.59 9.98
CA LEU A 776 -1.53 -14.60 9.98
C LEU A 776 -1.63 -15.58 8.80
N TRP A 777 -2.79 -15.68 8.15
CA TRP A 777 -3.08 -16.65 7.07
C TRP A 777 -3.39 -15.93 5.75
N GLN A 778 -2.57 -14.95 5.36
CA GLN A 778 -2.76 -14.14 4.14
C GLN A 778 -1.93 -14.65 2.95
N GLY A 779 -2.50 -14.54 1.74
CA GLY A 779 -1.90 -14.96 0.46
C GLY A 779 -2.45 -16.29 -0.08
N GLY A 780 -2.26 -16.56 -1.38
CA GLY A 780 -2.94 -17.66 -2.08
C GLY A 780 -2.64 -19.08 -1.58
N ALA A 781 -1.58 -19.28 -0.80
CA ALA A 781 -1.29 -20.56 -0.16
C ALA A 781 -2.26 -20.92 0.97
N TRP A 782 -3.03 -19.94 1.47
CA TRP A 782 -3.93 -20.06 2.62
C TRP A 782 -5.42 -20.02 2.23
N ASP A 783 -5.74 -19.91 0.94
CA ASP A 783 -7.13 -19.76 0.47
C ASP A 783 -8.03 -20.90 0.95
N GLN A 784 -7.53 -22.13 0.92
CA GLN A 784 -8.28 -23.29 1.41
C GLN A 784 -8.56 -23.23 2.92
N LEU A 785 -7.61 -22.73 3.72
CA LEU A 785 -7.81 -22.58 5.17
C LEU A 785 -8.77 -21.44 5.47
N ARG A 786 -8.63 -20.30 4.79
CA ARG A 786 -9.52 -19.13 4.98
C ARG A 786 -10.95 -19.44 4.54
N ASP A 787 -11.12 -20.11 3.41
CA ASP A 787 -12.43 -20.54 2.93
C ASP A 787 -13.09 -21.49 3.93
N LEU A 788 -12.33 -22.44 4.49
CA LEU A 788 -12.83 -23.32 5.54
C LEU A 788 -13.23 -22.57 6.83
N VAL A 789 -12.45 -21.57 7.27
CA VAL A 789 -12.82 -20.72 8.41
C VAL A 789 -14.07 -19.88 8.12
N LEU A 790 -14.24 -19.37 6.90
CA LEU A 790 -15.44 -18.66 6.49
C LEU A 790 -16.66 -19.58 6.40
N ARG A 791 -16.49 -20.84 5.97
CA ARG A 791 -17.56 -21.86 6.00
C ARG A 791 -18.01 -22.17 7.43
N CYS A 792 -17.13 -22.13 8.42
CA CYS A 792 -17.53 -22.21 9.84
C CYS A 792 -18.46 -21.07 10.27
N LEU A 793 -18.33 -19.89 9.65
CA LEU A 793 -19.12 -18.69 9.93
C LEU A 793 -20.32 -18.49 8.99
N ASP A 794 -20.63 -19.49 8.15
CA ASP A 794 -21.73 -19.39 7.19
C ASP A 794 -23.06 -19.12 7.92
N VAL A 795 -23.87 -18.27 7.29
CA VAL A 795 -25.21 -17.90 7.77
C VAL A 795 -26.12 -19.13 7.77
N ASP A 796 -25.92 -20.07 6.84
CA ASP A 796 -26.59 -21.35 6.76
C ASP A 796 -25.88 -22.42 7.63
N PRO A 797 -26.48 -22.89 8.74
CA PRO A 797 -25.86 -23.88 9.63
C PRO A 797 -25.50 -25.19 8.93
N ALA A 798 -26.24 -25.59 7.89
CA ALA A 798 -26.02 -26.85 7.17
C ALA A 798 -24.74 -26.87 6.32
N ARG A 799 -24.15 -25.68 6.05
CA ARG A 799 -22.92 -25.54 5.26
C ARG A 799 -21.66 -25.53 6.13
N ARG A 800 -21.80 -25.50 7.46
CA ARG A 800 -20.68 -25.48 8.38
C ARG A 800 -19.98 -26.86 8.38
N PRO A 801 -18.64 -26.91 8.30
CA PRO A 801 -17.91 -28.18 8.26
C PRO A 801 -17.93 -28.87 9.63
N ALA A 802 -17.52 -30.14 9.68
CA ALA A 802 -17.32 -30.85 10.96
C ALA A 802 -15.99 -30.43 11.63
N ALA A 803 -15.93 -30.43 12.97
CA ALA A 803 -14.71 -30.08 13.72
C ALA A 803 -13.49 -30.95 13.33
N SER A 804 -13.72 -32.22 12.97
CA SER A 804 -12.67 -33.12 12.46
C SER A 804 -12.08 -32.67 11.12
N GLU A 805 -12.91 -32.17 10.19
CA GLU A 805 -12.44 -31.64 8.89
C GLU A 805 -11.54 -30.41 9.09
N VAL A 806 -11.91 -29.55 10.05
CA VAL A 806 -11.14 -28.37 10.42
C VAL A 806 -9.78 -28.77 11.03
N ALA A 807 -9.78 -29.73 11.96
CA ALA A 807 -8.56 -30.23 12.59
C ALA A 807 -7.60 -30.89 11.57
N GLU A 808 -8.12 -31.70 10.64
CA GLU A 808 -7.33 -32.35 9.59
C GLU A 808 -6.69 -31.34 8.61
N LEU A 809 -7.41 -30.28 8.23
CA LEU A 809 -6.84 -29.23 7.38
C LEU A 809 -5.74 -28.46 8.12
N LEU A 810 -5.97 -28.10 9.39
CA LEU A 810 -4.98 -27.41 10.21
C LEU A 810 -3.71 -28.25 10.43
N ALA A 811 -3.85 -29.55 10.66
CA ALA A 811 -2.72 -30.47 10.79
C ALA A 811 -1.84 -30.52 9.52
N ARG A 812 -2.45 -30.53 8.32
CA ARG A 812 -1.73 -30.44 7.04
C ARG A 812 -0.92 -29.14 6.92
N TYR A 813 -1.49 -28.02 7.36
CA TYR A 813 -0.80 -26.73 7.36
C TYR A 813 0.33 -26.66 8.40
N VAL A 814 0.16 -27.26 9.58
CA VAL A 814 1.24 -27.41 10.57
C VAL A 814 2.40 -28.21 9.96
N ALA A 815 2.13 -29.36 9.34
CA ALA A 815 3.16 -30.17 8.69
C ALA A 815 3.88 -29.42 7.56
N ARG A 816 3.13 -28.65 6.75
CA ARG A 816 3.69 -27.83 5.67
C ARG A 816 4.61 -26.71 6.18
N VAL A 817 4.18 -25.99 7.21
CA VAL A 817 4.99 -24.91 7.83
C VAL A 817 6.22 -25.49 8.54
N ARG A 818 6.09 -26.66 9.17
CA ARG A 818 7.22 -27.40 9.73
C ARG A 818 8.23 -27.83 8.67
N LEU A 819 7.81 -28.32 7.51
CA LEU A 819 8.73 -28.64 6.40
C LEU A 819 9.47 -27.40 5.88
N GLN A 820 8.80 -26.25 5.85
CA GLN A 820 9.43 -24.98 5.47
C GLN A 820 10.40 -24.44 6.51
N ARG A 821 10.14 -24.66 7.81
CA ARG A 821 11.05 -24.30 8.91
C ARG A 821 12.17 -25.33 9.14
N GLY A 822 11.92 -26.62 8.92
CA GLY A 822 12.89 -27.71 9.00
C GLY A 822 13.89 -27.71 7.85
N GLY A 823 13.54 -27.08 6.71
CA GLY A 823 14.52 -26.69 5.68
C GLY A 823 15.48 -25.59 6.10
N ALA A 824 15.39 -25.08 7.35
CA ALA A 824 16.33 -24.14 7.95
C ALA A 824 17.39 -24.82 8.84
N GLU A 825 17.40 -26.15 8.99
CA GLU A 825 18.65 -26.87 9.18
C GLU A 825 19.25 -27.08 7.80
N GLY A 826 20.18 -26.20 7.46
CA GLY A 826 20.71 -26.10 6.11
C GLY A 826 21.29 -27.43 5.65
N PRO A 827 21.12 -27.82 4.37
CA PRO A 827 22.15 -28.64 3.75
C PRO A 827 23.48 -27.92 4.00
N ALA A 828 24.46 -28.69 4.49
CA ALA A 828 25.85 -28.28 4.68
C ALA A 828 26.21 -27.23 3.64
N PRO A 829 26.81 -26.09 4.03
CA PRO A 829 26.90 -24.91 3.20
C PRO A 829 27.35 -25.36 1.82
N LEU A 830 26.42 -25.28 0.86
CA LEU A 830 26.80 -25.18 -0.54
C LEU A 830 27.82 -24.08 -0.49
N ALA A 831 29.07 -24.48 -0.72
CA ALA A 831 30.23 -23.64 -0.60
C ALA A 831 29.78 -22.28 -1.08
N THR A 832 29.94 -21.27 -0.23
CA THR A 832 30.01 -19.91 -0.70
C THR A 832 30.85 -20.01 -1.97
N GLY A 833 30.17 -19.92 -3.12
CA GLY A 833 30.79 -19.41 -4.30
C GLY A 833 31.15 -18.04 -3.83
N SER A 834 32.34 -17.93 -3.21
CA SER A 834 33.10 -16.72 -3.18
C SER A 834 32.87 -16.17 -4.57
N HIS A 835 32.03 -15.14 -4.68
CA HIS A 835 32.08 -14.29 -5.84
C HIS A 835 33.46 -13.69 -5.71
N ARG A 836 34.45 -14.44 -6.19
CA ARG A 836 35.82 -14.00 -6.28
C ARG A 836 35.71 -12.64 -6.96
N PRO A 837 36.33 -11.60 -6.40
CA PRO A 837 36.36 -10.30 -7.08
C PRO A 837 36.74 -10.59 -8.53
N SER A 838 35.84 -10.21 -9.45
CA SER A 838 35.99 -10.44 -10.89
C SER A 838 37.45 -10.22 -11.25
N ALA A 839 38.12 -11.21 -11.85
CA ALA A 839 39.54 -11.11 -12.19
C ALA A 839 39.84 -9.74 -12.79
N ARG A 840 40.81 -9.01 -12.23
CA ARG A 840 41.10 -7.63 -12.64
C ARG A 840 41.47 -7.65 -14.12
N VAL A 841 40.61 -7.09 -14.97
CA VAL A 841 40.80 -7.02 -16.42
C VAL A 841 41.73 -5.85 -16.73
N PRO A 842 42.86 -6.06 -17.43
CA PRO A 842 43.74 -4.97 -17.85
C PRO A 842 42.97 -3.90 -18.63
N LEU A 843 43.21 -2.64 -18.30
CA LEU A 843 42.60 -1.51 -19.01
C LEU A 843 43.14 -1.45 -20.44
N ASP A 844 42.23 -1.30 -21.40
CA ASP A 844 42.51 -1.06 -22.81
C ASP A 844 41.63 0.11 -23.29
N PRO A 845 41.90 1.33 -22.78
CA PRO A 845 41.05 2.47 -23.06
C PRO A 845 41.11 2.82 -24.56
N PRO A 846 39.98 3.24 -25.15
CA PRO A 846 39.91 3.62 -26.55
C PRO A 846 40.98 4.66 -26.89
N ARG A 847 41.78 4.37 -27.92
CA ARG A 847 42.87 5.25 -28.42
C ARG A 847 42.37 6.36 -29.36
N ASP A 848 41.05 6.52 -29.49
CA ASP A 848 40.46 7.43 -30.46
C ASP A 848 40.78 8.88 -30.15
N GLY A 849 41.51 9.49 -31.08
CA GLY A 849 41.32 10.87 -31.48
C GLY A 849 41.93 11.91 -30.54
N SER A 850 43.21 12.19 -30.79
CA SER A 850 43.90 13.44 -30.53
C SER A 850 43.23 14.72 -31.05
N GLU A 851 41.94 14.71 -31.42
CA GLU A 851 41.30 15.84 -32.13
C GLU A 851 40.42 16.75 -31.28
N GLN A 852 40.05 16.39 -30.05
CA GLN A 852 39.35 17.33 -29.16
C GLN A 852 39.81 17.16 -27.72
N ARG A 853 41.06 17.51 -27.42
CA ARG A 853 41.43 17.93 -26.06
C ARG A 853 40.52 19.12 -25.71
N PRO A 854 39.62 19.04 -24.72
CA PRO A 854 38.94 20.25 -24.25
C PRO A 854 40.02 21.26 -23.86
N ALA A 855 39.92 22.46 -24.40
CA ALA A 855 40.92 23.51 -24.29
C ALA A 855 41.20 23.85 -22.81
N GLY A 856 42.32 23.35 -22.29
CA GLY A 856 42.77 23.59 -20.92
C GLY A 856 41.94 22.85 -19.87
N SER A 857 42.60 22.28 -18.86
CA SER A 857 41.90 21.87 -17.64
C SER A 857 41.26 23.13 -17.07
N GLY A 858 39.93 23.31 -17.22
CA GLY A 858 39.21 24.50 -16.77
C GLY A 858 39.36 24.80 -15.27
N LEU A 859 40.04 23.93 -14.52
CA LEU A 859 40.41 24.05 -13.12
C LEU A 859 41.08 25.39 -12.78
N ARG A 860 40.46 26.13 -11.85
CA ARG A 860 41.07 27.31 -11.23
C ARG A 860 42.18 26.90 -10.26
N LEU A 861 43.42 26.96 -10.73
CA LEU A 861 44.61 26.69 -9.91
C LEU A 861 45.04 27.92 -9.08
N PRO A 862 45.70 27.72 -7.94
CA PRO A 862 46.36 28.80 -7.20
C PRO A 862 47.33 29.59 -8.10
N ARG A 863 47.31 30.92 -7.99
CA ARG A 863 48.06 31.83 -8.88
C ARG A 863 49.58 31.77 -8.67
N PHE A 864 50.07 31.63 -7.43
CA PHE A 864 51.51 31.64 -7.10
C PHE A 864 51.84 30.74 -5.88
N GLY A 865 53.13 30.47 -5.64
CA GLY A 865 53.64 29.92 -4.37
C GLY A 865 53.77 28.39 -4.28
N SER A 866 54.06 27.89 -3.07
CA SER A 866 54.15 26.46 -2.72
C SER A 866 52.85 25.71 -3.01
N ALA A 867 51.69 26.33 -2.76
CA ALA A 867 50.37 25.75 -3.04
C ALA A 867 50.17 25.39 -4.52
N ARG A 868 50.68 26.20 -5.46
CA ARG A 868 50.63 25.88 -6.90
C ARG A 868 51.51 24.67 -7.22
N ARG A 869 52.72 24.59 -6.66
CA ARG A 869 53.63 23.45 -6.84
C ARG A 869 53.02 22.15 -6.31
N GLU A 870 52.41 22.20 -5.12
CA GLU A 870 51.72 21.05 -4.54
C GLU A 870 50.53 20.59 -5.39
N THR A 871 49.75 21.55 -5.89
CA THR A 871 48.61 21.26 -6.79
C THR A 871 49.08 20.63 -8.10
N LEU A 872 50.17 21.12 -8.70
CA LEU A 872 50.75 20.53 -9.91
C LEU A 872 51.28 19.11 -9.66
N ALA A 873 52.00 18.89 -8.55
CA ALA A 873 52.47 17.56 -8.18
C ALA A 873 51.31 16.57 -7.94
N ARG A 874 50.20 17.05 -7.37
CA ARG A 874 48.95 16.28 -7.21
C ARG A 874 48.33 15.91 -8.56
N LEU A 875 48.25 16.85 -9.50
CA LEU A 875 47.78 16.58 -10.86
C LEU A 875 48.67 15.56 -11.59
N GLU A 876 49.99 15.62 -11.41
CA GLU A 876 50.92 14.63 -11.97
C GLU A 876 50.69 13.22 -11.40
N ARG A 877 50.43 13.10 -10.10
CA ARG A 877 50.06 11.80 -9.49
C ARG A 877 48.75 11.27 -10.05
N LEU A 878 47.73 12.12 -10.17
CA LEU A 878 46.42 11.73 -10.70
C LEU A 878 46.45 11.34 -12.18
N ARG A 879 47.44 11.80 -12.96
CA ARG A 879 47.63 11.45 -14.38
C ARG A 879 48.33 10.12 -14.61
N ARG A 880 48.82 9.45 -13.56
CA ARG A 880 49.48 8.15 -13.73
C ARG A 880 48.46 7.12 -14.27
N PRO A 881 48.79 6.36 -15.33
CA PRO A 881 47.92 5.31 -15.85
C PRO A 881 47.59 4.30 -14.77
N LEU A 882 46.33 3.88 -14.72
CA LEU A 882 45.90 2.79 -13.84
C LEU A 882 46.05 1.47 -14.62
N PRO A 883 46.51 0.38 -13.98
CA PRO A 883 46.59 -0.92 -14.65
C PRO A 883 45.20 -1.57 -14.81
N TYR A 884 44.25 -1.24 -13.94
CA TYR A 884 42.92 -1.82 -13.85
C TYR A 884 41.89 -0.73 -13.54
N SER A 885 40.62 -0.95 -13.92
CA SER A 885 39.53 -0.05 -13.58
C SER A 885 39.36 0.07 -12.06
N ARG A 886 39.28 1.31 -11.55
CA ARG A 886 39.01 1.58 -10.14
C ARG A 886 37.51 1.73 -9.91
N ARG A 887 36.94 0.89 -9.03
CA ARG A 887 35.50 0.90 -8.70
C ARG A 887 35.27 1.65 -7.39
N VAL A 888 34.60 2.79 -7.47
CA VAL A 888 34.42 3.69 -6.33
C VAL A 888 32.93 3.86 -6.07
N THR A 889 32.50 3.58 -4.85
CA THR A 889 31.10 3.76 -4.46
C THR A 889 30.98 4.97 -3.57
N LEU A 890 30.18 5.94 -3.99
CA LEU A 890 29.82 7.11 -3.20
C LEU A 890 28.49 6.85 -2.52
N ALA A 891 28.50 6.72 -1.20
CA ALA A 891 27.33 6.45 -0.39
C ALA A 891 26.95 7.68 0.45
N GLY A 892 25.65 7.91 0.65
CA GLY A 892 25.18 8.97 1.55
C GLY A 892 24.96 8.46 2.97
N ALA A 893 25.54 9.14 3.97
CA ALA A 893 25.24 8.88 5.38
C ALA A 893 23.79 9.26 5.75
N TYR A 894 23.23 10.24 5.03
CA TYR A 894 21.86 10.71 5.19
C TYR A 894 21.39 11.40 3.91
N HIS A 895 20.08 11.70 3.79
CA HIS A 895 19.54 12.46 2.66
C HIS A 895 20.21 13.85 2.57
N TYR A 896 20.36 14.37 1.34
CA TYR A 896 21.00 15.67 1.06
C TYR A 896 22.44 15.80 1.56
N SER A 897 23.19 14.70 1.66
CA SER A 897 24.60 14.73 2.04
C SER A 897 25.55 15.31 0.97
N GLY A 898 25.01 15.85 -0.12
CA GLY A 898 25.81 16.32 -1.27
C GLY A 898 26.45 15.19 -2.08
N ARG A 899 26.00 13.94 -1.91
CA ARG A 899 26.54 12.75 -2.58
C ARG A 899 26.57 12.87 -4.12
N ALA A 900 25.42 13.11 -4.76
CA ALA A 900 25.33 13.21 -6.21
C ALA A 900 26.20 14.37 -6.74
N THR A 901 26.22 15.50 -6.03
CA THR A 901 27.15 16.61 -6.31
C THR A 901 28.60 16.15 -6.22
N ALA A 902 28.97 15.41 -5.18
CA ALA A 902 30.32 14.89 -5.02
C ALA A 902 30.70 13.90 -6.12
N THR A 903 29.78 13.01 -6.54
CA THR A 903 29.95 12.09 -7.65
C THR A 903 30.24 12.85 -8.95
N MET A 904 29.41 13.85 -9.27
CA MET A 904 29.54 14.64 -10.49
C MET A 904 30.79 15.51 -10.52
N VAL A 905 31.17 16.12 -9.39
CA VAL A 905 32.39 16.94 -9.28
C VAL A 905 33.64 16.08 -9.34
N LEU A 906 33.69 14.98 -8.58
CA LEU A 906 34.81 14.04 -8.61
C LEU A 906 34.99 13.42 -10.00
N GLY A 907 33.92 12.95 -10.62
CA GLY A 907 33.95 12.35 -11.95
C GLY A 907 34.40 13.33 -13.02
N SER A 908 33.86 14.55 -13.03
CA SER A 908 34.25 15.59 -13.99
C SER A 908 35.71 15.97 -13.82
N LEU A 909 36.19 16.08 -12.58
CA LEU A 909 37.59 16.37 -12.30
C LEU A 909 38.51 15.23 -12.77
N LEU A 910 38.17 13.97 -12.47
CA LEU A 910 38.96 12.82 -12.88
C LEU A 910 39.03 12.71 -14.41
N ALA A 911 37.90 12.84 -15.10
CA ALA A 911 37.85 12.83 -16.57
C ALA A 911 38.71 13.95 -17.18
N SER A 912 38.61 15.16 -16.63
CA SER A 912 39.38 16.33 -17.11
C SER A 912 40.89 16.21 -16.84
N VAL A 913 41.29 15.67 -15.69
CA VAL A 913 42.70 15.56 -15.29
C VAL A 913 43.41 14.41 -15.99
N ARG A 914 42.75 13.25 -16.10
CA ARG A 914 43.33 12.02 -16.66
C ARG A 914 43.26 11.94 -18.17
N ALA A 915 42.27 12.60 -18.78
CA ALA A 915 41.97 12.46 -20.21
C ALA A 915 41.73 11.00 -20.65
N GLU A 916 41.21 10.18 -19.73
CA GLU A 916 40.77 8.80 -19.94
C GLU A 916 39.26 8.73 -19.67
N PRO A 917 38.53 7.75 -20.25
CA PRO A 917 37.10 7.59 -19.97
C PRO A 917 36.85 7.29 -18.49
N VAL A 918 35.99 8.12 -17.88
CA VAL A 918 35.46 7.93 -16.52
C VAL A 918 33.95 7.80 -16.65
N LEU A 919 33.38 6.80 -15.97
CA LEU A 919 31.94 6.57 -15.94
C LEU A 919 31.41 6.94 -14.56
N ALA A 920 30.31 7.69 -14.51
CA ALA A 920 29.46 7.82 -13.33
C ALA A 920 28.11 7.17 -13.62
N LEU A 921 27.60 6.36 -12.68
CA LEU A 921 26.31 5.71 -12.83
C LEU A 921 25.49 5.78 -11.55
N ASP A 922 24.17 5.90 -11.70
CA ASP A 922 23.24 5.68 -10.58
C ASP A 922 23.24 4.19 -10.24
N GLY A 923 23.70 3.85 -9.03
CA GLY A 923 23.89 2.45 -8.63
C GLY A 923 22.70 1.85 -7.90
N ALA A 924 21.92 2.66 -7.18
CA ALA A 924 20.86 2.15 -6.33
C ALA A 924 19.65 1.63 -7.14
N ALA A 925 19.11 0.47 -6.75
CA ALA A 925 18.02 -0.20 -7.46
C ALA A 925 16.69 0.58 -7.48
N SER A 926 16.56 1.61 -6.63
CA SER A 926 15.30 2.30 -6.36
C SER A 926 15.42 3.81 -6.36
N GLU A 927 16.58 4.39 -6.67
CA GLU A 927 16.79 5.84 -6.56
C GLU A 927 17.90 6.29 -7.53
N GLY A 928 17.61 7.35 -8.30
CA GLY A 928 18.58 8.02 -9.16
C GLY A 928 18.68 9.51 -8.82
N SER A 929 19.89 10.07 -8.82
CA SER A 929 20.12 11.49 -8.52
C SER A 929 21.01 12.20 -9.53
N LEU A 930 21.70 11.47 -10.41
CA LEU A 930 22.63 12.07 -11.36
C LEU A 930 21.92 12.83 -12.50
N ASP A 931 20.68 12.48 -12.84
CA ASP A 931 19.88 13.15 -13.88
C ASP A 931 19.71 14.64 -13.65
N ALA A 932 19.64 15.07 -12.38
CA ALA A 932 19.52 16.48 -12.02
C ALA A 932 20.66 17.36 -12.56
N PHE A 933 21.80 16.78 -12.94
CA PHE A 933 22.97 17.50 -13.46
C PHE A 933 23.09 17.43 -14.99
N LEU A 934 22.14 16.79 -15.68
CA LEU A 934 22.20 16.54 -17.12
C LEU A 934 21.22 17.47 -17.86
N THR A 935 21.73 18.28 -18.79
CA THR A 935 20.88 19.15 -19.62
C THR A 935 20.11 18.39 -20.70
N ARG A 936 20.69 17.30 -21.20
CA ARG A 936 20.08 16.36 -22.16
C ARG A 936 20.55 14.95 -21.81
N ARG A 937 19.71 14.20 -21.06
CA ARG A 937 20.00 12.83 -20.63
C ARG A 937 19.79 11.85 -21.79
N ASN A 938 20.68 10.87 -21.91
CA ASN A 938 20.42 9.64 -22.64
C ASN A 938 19.38 8.79 -21.89
N GLU A 939 18.36 8.29 -22.58
CA GLU A 939 17.26 7.61 -21.89
C GLU A 939 17.65 6.26 -21.26
N ALA A 940 18.73 5.65 -21.73
CA ALA A 940 19.23 4.36 -21.29
C ALA A 940 19.61 4.33 -19.80
N VAL A 941 19.35 3.19 -19.17
CA VAL A 941 19.64 2.90 -17.76
C VAL A 941 20.58 1.70 -17.60
N VAL A 942 21.01 1.41 -16.36
CA VAL A 942 21.93 0.29 -16.02
C VAL A 942 21.50 -1.03 -16.65
N ARG A 943 20.19 -1.32 -16.67
CA ARG A 943 19.62 -2.53 -17.27
C ARG A 943 19.88 -2.61 -18.78
N ASP A 944 19.81 -1.50 -19.49
CA ASP A 944 19.99 -1.48 -20.96
C ASP A 944 21.46 -1.77 -21.32
N LEU A 945 22.40 -1.30 -20.49
CA LEU A 945 23.81 -1.67 -20.60
C LEU A 945 24.02 -3.15 -20.25
N ALA A 946 23.40 -3.63 -19.17
CA ALA A 946 23.45 -5.04 -18.78
C ALA A 946 22.86 -5.98 -19.85
N ALA A 947 21.96 -5.48 -20.71
CA ALA A 947 21.37 -6.25 -21.82
C ALA A 947 22.32 -6.40 -23.02
N LEU A 948 23.39 -5.60 -23.12
CA LEU A 948 24.41 -5.75 -24.17
C LEU A 948 25.12 -7.11 -24.08
N GLU A 949 25.76 -7.52 -25.17
CA GLU A 949 26.61 -8.71 -25.21
C GLU A 949 27.67 -8.69 -24.08
N PRO A 950 28.17 -9.85 -23.59
CA PRO A 950 29.10 -9.91 -22.46
C PRO A 950 30.39 -9.11 -22.62
N THR A 951 30.83 -8.88 -23.86
CA THR A 951 32.03 -8.09 -24.19
C THR A 951 31.68 -6.98 -25.18
N PRO A 952 30.94 -5.94 -24.75
CA PRO A 952 30.55 -4.87 -25.64
C PRO A 952 31.76 -3.99 -25.97
N SER A 953 31.76 -3.43 -27.17
CA SER A 953 32.71 -2.41 -27.57
C SER A 953 32.48 -1.11 -26.80
N TYR A 954 33.52 -0.27 -26.68
CA TYR A 954 33.38 1.04 -26.06
C TYR A 954 32.33 1.92 -26.76
N ALA A 955 32.21 1.81 -28.09
CA ALA A 955 31.23 2.59 -28.87
C ALA A 955 29.78 2.23 -28.50
N GLU A 956 29.49 0.95 -28.27
CA GLU A 956 28.16 0.48 -27.85
C GLU A 956 27.82 0.97 -26.45
N ILE A 957 28.76 0.90 -25.51
CA ILE A 957 28.54 1.43 -24.16
C ILE A 957 28.33 2.96 -24.21
N ARG A 958 29.18 3.67 -24.97
CA ARG A 958 29.11 5.13 -25.12
C ARG A 958 27.79 5.60 -25.76
N ALA A 959 27.17 4.79 -26.60
CA ALA A 959 25.86 5.10 -27.18
C ALA A 959 24.74 5.14 -26.12
N LEU A 960 24.94 4.52 -24.96
CA LEU A 960 24.00 4.49 -23.83
C LEU A 960 24.33 5.51 -22.73
N THR A 961 25.42 6.27 -22.85
CA THR A 961 25.82 7.25 -21.83
C THR A 961 25.58 8.69 -22.28
N THR A 962 25.49 9.59 -21.30
CA THR A 962 25.47 11.05 -21.51
C THR A 962 26.87 11.59 -21.29
N ARG A 963 27.51 12.15 -22.32
CA ARG A 963 28.87 12.71 -22.19
C ARG A 963 28.84 14.21 -21.86
N LEU A 964 29.49 14.58 -20.76
CA LEU A 964 29.64 15.97 -20.33
C LEU A 964 30.83 16.68 -21.00
N PRO A 965 30.86 18.02 -21.02
CA PRO A 965 32.00 18.79 -21.52
C PRO A 965 33.34 18.49 -20.81
N SER A 966 33.28 18.03 -19.55
CA SER A 966 34.46 17.59 -18.78
C SER A 966 35.09 16.29 -19.30
N GLY A 967 34.38 15.56 -20.16
CA GLY A 967 34.74 14.22 -20.62
C GLY A 967 34.13 13.09 -19.77
N LEU A 968 33.47 13.41 -18.67
CA LEU A 968 32.74 12.43 -17.84
C LEU A 968 31.56 11.85 -18.64
N GLU A 969 31.44 10.53 -18.64
CA GLU A 969 30.27 9.84 -19.13
C GLU A 969 29.35 9.48 -17.97
N VAL A 970 28.06 9.74 -18.12
CA VAL A 970 27.06 9.57 -17.07
C VAL A 970 25.93 8.67 -17.55
N MET A 971 25.65 7.62 -16.79
CA MET A 971 24.47 6.77 -16.95
C MET A 971 23.54 7.02 -15.77
N ALA A 972 22.53 7.87 -15.99
CA ALA A 972 21.60 8.26 -14.94
C ALA A 972 20.25 7.57 -15.14
N HIS A 973 19.64 7.14 -14.05
CA HIS A 973 18.20 6.89 -14.06
C HIS A 973 17.47 8.23 -14.16
N ARG A 974 16.24 8.24 -14.67
CA ARG A 974 15.38 9.45 -14.60
C ARG A 974 15.32 9.93 -13.14
N GLY A 975 15.30 11.24 -12.89
CA GLY A 975 15.17 11.73 -11.52
C GLY A 975 13.92 11.16 -10.85
N GLY A 976 14.06 10.51 -9.69
CA GLY A 976 12.95 9.91 -8.97
C GLY A 976 13.29 8.58 -8.30
N HIS A 977 12.25 7.92 -7.79
CA HIS A 977 12.32 6.65 -7.09
C HIS A 977 11.67 5.53 -7.89
N PHE A 978 12.31 4.36 -7.92
CA PHE A 978 11.94 3.22 -8.75
C PHE A 978 11.59 2.00 -7.92
N SER A 979 10.71 1.14 -8.44
CA SER A 979 10.47 -0.18 -7.85
C SER A 979 11.74 -1.03 -7.86
N GLN A 980 12.08 -1.64 -6.73
CA GLN A 980 13.27 -2.49 -6.62
C GLN A 980 13.25 -3.63 -7.65
N ASN A 981 14.26 -3.67 -8.52
CA ASN A 981 14.45 -4.76 -9.48
C ASN A 981 15.14 -5.96 -8.80
N PRO A 982 14.51 -7.15 -8.70
CA PRO A 982 15.13 -8.32 -8.09
C PRO A 982 16.36 -8.85 -8.87
N ALA A 983 16.48 -8.50 -10.15
CA ALA A 983 17.64 -8.83 -10.98
C ALA A 983 18.78 -7.81 -10.87
N HIS A 984 18.58 -6.68 -10.18
CA HIS A 984 19.52 -5.55 -10.13
C HIS A 984 20.94 -5.95 -9.73
N ALA A 985 21.07 -6.84 -8.73
CA ALA A 985 22.38 -7.32 -8.28
C ALA A 985 23.18 -8.00 -9.40
N HIS A 986 22.51 -8.80 -10.24
CA HIS A 986 23.15 -9.48 -11.37
C HIS A 986 23.44 -8.51 -12.52
N GLU A 987 22.49 -7.62 -12.82
CA GLU A 987 22.65 -6.57 -13.84
C GLU A 987 23.84 -5.66 -13.51
N TYR A 988 23.92 -5.19 -12.26
CA TYR A 988 24.99 -4.33 -11.77
C TYR A 988 26.36 -5.01 -11.85
N ALA A 989 26.48 -6.27 -11.39
CA ALA A 989 27.72 -7.03 -11.51
C ALA A 989 28.15 -7.20 -12.98
N ARG A 990 27.19 -7.41 -13.89
CA ARG A 990 27.43 -7.50 -15.33
C ARG A 990 27.91 -6.17 -15.93
N VAL A 991 27.28 -5.05 -15.57
CA VAL A 991 27.71 -3.70 -15.99
C VAL A 991 29.15 -3.42 -15.55
N LEU A 992 29.51 -3.75 -14.30
CA LEU A 992 30.88 -3.58 -13.80
C LEU A 992 31.90 -4.46 -14.53
N ALA A 993 31.49 -5.64 -15.01
CA ALA A 993 32.35 -6.50 -15.83
C ALA A 993 32.52 -5.95 -17.26
N GLN A 994 31.42 -5.51 -17.89
CA GLN A 994 31.40 -4.96 -19.25
C GLN A 994 32.18 -3.64 -19.37
N THR A 995 32.19 -2.83 -18.31
CA THR A 995 32.89 -1.52 -18.28
C THR A 995 34.35 -1.62 -17.84
N ALA A 996 34.76 -2.72 -17.17
CA ALA A 996 36.08 -2.85 -16.54
C ALA A 996 37.27 -2.69 -17.49
N ARG A 997 37.11 -3.01 -18.77
CA ARG A 997 38.19 -2.90 -19.78
C ARG A 997 38.35 -1.47 -20.32
N HIS A 998 37.27 -0.69 -20.34
CA HIS A 998 37.20 0.56 -21.12
C HIS A 998 37.32 1.83 -20.27
N TYR A 999 36.83 1.80 -19.03
CA TYR A 999 36.80 2.97 -18.14
C TYR A 999 37.83 2.84 -17.02
N SER A 1000 38.71 3.84 -16.88
CA SER A 1000 39.76 3.79 -15.86
C SER A 1000 39.23 3.98 -14.44
N CYS A 1001 38.08 4.62 -14.30
CA CYS A 1001 37.37 4.76 -13.04
C CYS A 1001 35.84 4.67 -13.29
N VAL A 1002 35.16 3.89 -12.44
CA VAL A 1002 33.70 3.80 -12.40
C VAL A 1002 33.23 4.31 -11.04
N LEU A 1003 32.49 5.41 -11.05
CA LEU A 1003 31.89 6.04 -9.89
C LEU A 1003 30.43 5.60 -9.78
N THR A 1004 30.10 4.91 -8.70
CA THR A 1004 28.74 4.46 -8.41
C THR A 1004 28.11 5.40 -7.41
N ASP A 1005 27.09 6.13 -7.83
CA ASP A 1005 26.25 6.95 -6.98
C ASP A 1005 25.25 6.02 -6.26
N TRP A 1006 25.56 5.61 -5.03
CA TRP A 1006 24.67 4.76 -4.21
C TRP A 1006 23.91 5.59 -3.18
N SER A 1007 22.58 5.45 -3.10
CA SER A 1007 21.78 6.25 -2.15
C SER A 1007 22.10 5.90 -0.70
N ARG A 1008 21.23 6.20 0.27
CA ARG A 1008 21.54 5.87 1.67
C ARG A 1008 21.88 4.38 1.80
N LEU A 1009 23.09 4.07 2.28
CA LEU A 1009 23.56 2.70 2.39
C LEU A 1009 22.73 1.97 3.45
N ARG A 1010 21.69 1.26 3.02
CA ARG A 1010 20.96 0.27 3.82
C ARG A 1010 21.52 -1.08 3.44
N LEU A 1011 22.05 -1.84 4.40
CA LEU A 1011 22.70 -3.13 4.17
C LEU A 1011 21.67 -4.23 3.88
N ASP A 1012 20.93 -4.08 2.78
CA ASP A 1012 20.12 -5.13 2.20
C ASP A 1012 20.98 -6.05 1.30
N ARG A 1013 20.37 -7.10 0.76
CA ARG A 1013 21.06 -8.07 -0.11
C ARG A 1013 21.68 -7.41 -1.36
N SER A 1014 21.11 -6.31 -1.85
CA SER A 1014 21.63 -5.57 -3.01
C SER A 1014 22.86 -4.74 -2.65
N ALA A 1015 22.86 -4.11 -1.47
CA ALA A 1015 24.00 -3.36 -0.97
C ALA A 1015 25.21 -4.27 -0.70
N GLN A 1016 25.02 -5.51 -0.24
CA GLN A 1016 26.11 -6.48 -0.07
C GLN A 1016 26.86 -6.74 -1.39
N VAL A 1017 26.12 -6.98 -2.49
CA VAL A 1017 26.72 -7.23 -3.80
C VAL A 1017 27.51 -6.01 -4.30
N VAL A 1018 27.04 -4.79 -4.01
CA VAL A 1018 27.77 -3.57 -4.39
C VAL A 1018 29.03 -3.37 -3.56
N LEU A 1019 28.96 -3.62 -2.25
CA LEU A 1019 30.14 -3.57 -1.37
C LEU A 1019 31.19 -4.61 -1.79
N ASP A 1020 30.78 -5.82 -2.18
CA ASP A 1020 31.70 -6.85 -2.68
C ASP A 1020 32.49 -6.42 -3.94
N HIS A 1021 31.91 -5.51 -4.74
CA HIS A 1021 32.53 -5.02 -5.98
C HIS A 1021 33.17 -3.62 -5.83
N THR A 1022 33.18 -3.05 -4.62
CA THR A 1022 33.70 -1.71 -4.34
C THR A 1022 35.19 -1.78 -3.93
N ASP A 1023 36.07 -1.11 -4.68
CA ASP A 1023 37.48 -0.98 -4.27
C ASP A 1023 37.66 0.09 -3.19
N ARG A 1024 36.92 1.21 -3.30
CA ARG A 1024 36.96 2.33 -2.35
C ARG A 1024 35.56 2.86 -2.07
N LEU A 1025 35.21 2.91 -0.79
CA LEU A 1025 33.98 3.52 -0.30
C LEU A 1025 34.23 5.00 0.04
N VAL A 1026 33.41 5.89 -0.52
CA VAL A 1026 33.36 7.31 -0.16
C VAL A 1026 32.03 7.58 0.53
N LEU A 1027 32.08 7.97 1.80
CA LEU A 1027 30.88 8.29 2.58
C LEU A 1027 30.67 9.80 2.63
N CYS A 1028 29.60 10.28 1.99
CA CYS A 1028 29.23 11.69 1.97
C CYS A 1028 28.29 12.03 3.12
N CYS A 1029 28.58 13.13 3.82
CA CYS A 1029 27.78 13.68 4.91
C CYS A 1029 27.84 15.22 4.92
N GLY A 1030 26.87 15.87 5.57
CA GLY A 1030 26.96 17.29 5.88
C GLY A 1030 27.82 17.55 7.13
N THR A 1031 28.06 18.83 7.45
CA THR A 1031 28.88 19.23 8.62
C THR A 1031 28.10 19.40 9.93
N ALA A 1032 26.78 19.21 9.94
CA ALA A 1032 25.97 19.28 11.15
C ALA A 1032 26.14 18.02 12.03
N ASP A 1033 26.05 18.16 13.35
CA ASP A 1033 26.34 17.05 14.30
C ASP A 1033 25.54 15.78 13.98
N TRP A 1034 24.26 15.92 13.61
CA TRP A 1034 23.42 14.78 13.25
C TRP A 1034 23.86 14.07 11.95
N PHE A 1035 24.45 14.79 10.99
CA PHE A 1035 25.06 14.19 9.79
C PHE A 1035 26.34 13.44 10.16
N LEU A 1036 27.15 14.01 11.06
CA LEU A 1036 28.37 13.37 11.56
C LEU A 1036 28.03 12.08 12.31
N ASP A 1037 27.02 12.10 13.18
CA ASP A 1037 26.55 10.93 13.92
C ASP A 1037 25.97 9.86 12.99
N ALA A 1038 25.27 10.27 11.92
CA ALA A 1038 24.78 9.34 10.90
C ALA A 1038 25.93 8.68 10.13
N ALA A 1039 27.01 9.42 9.85
CA ALA A 1039 28.18 8.88 9.19
C ALA A 1039 28.91 7.84 10.06
N VAL A 1040 29.03 8.08 11.37
CA VAL A 1040 29.59 7.12 12.33
C VAL A 1040 28.79 5.82 12.30
N ARG A 1041 27.46 5.91 12.50
CA ARG A 1041 26.58 4.73 12.47
C ARG A 1041 26.69 3.95 11.17
N THR A 1042 26.72 4.64 10.03
CA THR A 1042 26.80 3.98 8.72
C THR A 1042 28.10 3.17 8.57
N LEU A 1043 29.25 3.67 9.06
CA LEU A 1043 30.49 2.89 9.02
C LEU A 1043 30.50 1.74 10.02
N ASP A 1044 29.85 1.89 11.18
CA ASP A 1044 29.70 0.81 12.14
C ASP A 1044 28.83 -0.32 11.57
N ASP A 1045 27.72 0.02 10.90
CA ASP A 1045 26.88 -0.94 10.19
C ASP A 1045 27.71 -1.72 9.13
N VAL A 1046 28.58 -1.03 8.37
CA VAL A 1046 29.47 -1.67 7.38
C VAL A 1046 30.49 -2.62 8.03
N ARG A 1047 30.97 -2.30 9.24
CA ARG A 1047 31.84 -3.20 10.03
C ARG A 1047 31.08 -4.43 10.50
N GLU A 1048 29.88 -4.25 11.03
CA GLU A 1048 29.00 -5.33 11.49
C GLU A 1048 28.62 -6.28 10.35
N ALA A 1049 28.49 -5.77 9.12
CA ALA A 1049 28.28 -6.59 7.92
C ALA A 1049 29.54 -7.33 7.41
N GLY A 1050 30.68 -7.25 8.11
CA GLY A 1050 31.90 -7.99 7.79
C GLY A 1050 32.87 -7.28 6.83
N HIS A 1051 32.61 -6.03 6.45
CA HIS A 1051 33.48 -5.25 5.55
C HIS A 1051 34.44 -4.33 6.33
N GLU A 1052 35.07 -4.84 7.39
CA GLU A 1052 35.89 -4.04 8.32
C GLU A 1052 37.04 -3.30 7.62
N ARG A 1053 37.74 -3.97 6.70
CA ARG A 1053 38.82 -3.36 5.90
C ARG A 1053 38.30 -2.17 5.09
N MET A 1054 37.14 -2.32 4.45
CA MET A 1054 36.53 -1.25 3.66
C MET A 1054 36.10 -0.07 4.53
N ALA A 1055 35.50 -0.33 5.70
CA ALA A 1055 35.11 0.71 6.64
C ALA A 1055 36.32 1.49 7.19
N ARG A 1056 37.42 0.80 7.49
CA ARG A 1056 38.69 1.41 7.94
C ARG A 1056 39.35 2.24 6.83
N GLU A 1057 39.27 1.77 5.60
CA GLU A 1057 39.84 2.42 4.42
C GLU A 1057 38.91 3.46 3.76
N ALA A 1058 37.70 3.66 4.28
CA ALA A 1058 36.70 4.56 3.73
C ALA A 1058 37.17 6.03 3.76
N VAL A 1059 36.81 6.79 2.74
CA VAL A 1059 37.07 8.24 2.67
C VAL A 1059 35.79 8.98 3.00
N VAL A 1060 35.82 9.88 3.96
CA VAL A 1060 34.61 10.58 4.43
C VAL A 1060 34.61 12.01 3.90
N VAL A 1061 33.60 12.36 3.11
CA VAL A 1061 33.41 13.71 2.57
C VAL A 1061 32.40 14.44 3.43
N ALA A 1062 32.85 15.49 4.12
CA ALA A 1062 32.00 16.36 4.91
C ALA A 1062 31.80 17.69 4.17
N ALA A 1063 30.61 17.88 3.57
CA ALA A 1063 30.30 19.03 2.74
C ALA A 1063 29.47 20.09 3.50
N GLU A 1064 29.81 21.36 3.33
CA GLU A 1064 29.00 22.47 3.83
C GLU A 1064 27.83 22.74 2.86
N VAL A 1065 26.59 22.43 3.28
CA VAL A 1065 25.38 22.49 2.43
C VAL A 1065 24.65 23.85 2.51
N GLY A 1066 25.10 24.78 3.36
CA GLY A 1066 24.51 26.13 3.50
C GLY A 1066 25.55 27.17 3.89
N GLY A 1067 25.51 28.34 3.23
CA GLY A 1067 26.57 29.37 3.27
C GLY A 1067 26.79 30.13 4.58
N SER A 1068 26.42 29.58 5.74
CA SER A 1068 26.37 30.34 7.01
C SER A 1068 27.12 29.70 8.19
N SER A 1069 27.79 28.57 8.01
CA SER A 1069 28.50 27.93 9.13
C SER A 1069 29.88 27.47 8.70
N GLY A 1070 30.88 28.35 8.86
CA GLY A 1070 32.30 27.98 8.88
C GLY A 1070 32.67 27.15 10.12
N ARG A 1071 31.83 26.15 10.42
CA ARG A 1071 31.91 25.29 11.58
C ARG A 1071 32.96 24.24 11.29
N ARG A 1072 34.12 24.34 11.95
CA ARG A 1072 35.18 23.33 11.83
C ARG A 1072 34.67 21.99 12.33
N LEU A 1073 35.03 20.93 11.62
CA LEU A 1073 34.80 19.57 12.07
C LEU A 1073 35.46 19.33 13.43
N PRO A 1074 34.81 18.61 14.36
CA PRO A 1074 35.42 18.22 15.62
C PRO A 1074 36.70 17.41 15.38
N ALA A 1075 37.78 17.70 16.12
CA ALA A 1075 39.04 16.97 15.99
C ALA A 1075 38.89 15.46 16.30
N SER A 1076 37.90 15.10 17.13
CA SER A 1076 37.55 13.73 17.47
C SER A 1076 36.76 12.99 16.37
N PHE A 1077 36.29 13.68 15.33
CA PHE A 1077 35.36 13.09 14.35
C PHE A 1077 35.96 11.89 13.61
N ALA A 1078 37.22 12.00 13.14
CA ALA A 1078 37.91 10.89 12.50
C ALA A 1078 38.06 9.67 13.44
N GLY A 1079 38.39 9.90 14.71
CA GLY A 1079 38.48 8.85 15.73
C GLY A 1079 37.13 8.17 15.99
N ARG A 1080 36.03 8.93 16.03
CA ARG A 1080 34.67 8.39 16.16
C ARG A 1080 34.26 7.54 14.97
N LEU A 1081 34.71 7.89 13.77
CA LEU A 1081 34.46 7.14 12.54
C LEU A 1081 35.32 5.88 12.44
N GLY A 1082 36.40 5.76 13.21
CA GLY A 1082 37.38 4.67 13.07
C GLY A 1082 38.20 4.74 11.77
N VAL A 1083 38.49 5.95 11.29
CA VAL A 1083 39.31 6.23 10.09
C VAL A 1083 40.45 7.20 10.43
N ASP A 1084 41.51 7.23 9.60
CA ASP A 1084 42.60 8.19 9.76
C ASP A 1084 42.10 9.63 9.53
N PRO A 1085 42.60 10.62 10.29
CA PRO A 1085 42.26 12.03 10.08
C PRO A 1085 42.52 12.52 8.64
N GLY A 1086 43.49 11.90 7.94
CA GLY A 1086 43.81 12.20 6.55
C GLY A 1086 42.78 11.71 5.52
N GLN A 1087 41.85 10.84 5.92
CA GLN A 1087 40.75 10.29 5.10
C GLN A 1087 39.47 11.13 5.18
N VAL A 1088 39.42 12.15 6.06
CA VAL A 1088 38.29 13.07 6.15
C VAL A 1088 38.55 14.30 5.27
N VAL A 1089 37.74 14.48 4.23
CA VAL A 1089 37.83 15.61 3.30
C VAL A 1089 36.71 16.60 3.59
N HIS A 1090 37.09 17.79 4.06
CA HIS A 1090 36.15 18.89 4.25
C HIS A 1090 35.96 19.67 2.93
N VAL A 1091 34.73 19.70 2.43
CA VAL A 1091 34.36 20.44 1.21
C VAL A 1091 33.65 21.74 1.60
N PRO A 1092 34.25 22.92 1.32
CA PRO A 1092 33.66 24.20 1.69
C PRO A 1092 32.43 24.52 0.83
N PHE A 1093 31.56 25.40 1.33
CA PHE A 1093 30.40 25.85 0.59
C PHE A 1093 30.82 26.63 -0.68
N ASP A 1094 30.30 26.19 -1.83
CA ASP A 1094 30.52 26.82 -3.13
C ASP A 1094 29.18 27.12 -3.81
N THR A 1095 28.89 28.40 -4.03
CA THR A 1095 27.66 28.86 -4.68
C THR A 1095 27.49 28.30 -6.09
N ALA A 1096 28.59 28.01 -6.80
CA ALA A 1096 28.52 27.43 -8.14
C ALA A 1096 27.82 26.07 -8.15
N LEU A 1097 27.97 25.27 -7.09
CA LEU A 1097 27.38 23.94 -6.97
C LEU A 1097 25.87 23.93 -6.68
N GLN A 1098 25.25 25.10 -6.45
CA GLN A 1098 23.80 25.21 -6.25
C GLN A 1098 23.01 25.12 -7.56
N SER A 1099 23.67 25.32 -8.71
CA SER A 1099 23.03 25.25 -10.03
C SER A 1099 23.47 23.97 -10.76
N PRO A 1100 22.56 23.22 -11.40
CA PRO A 1100 22.88 21.91 -12.00
C PRO A 1100 23.81 21.98 -13.22
N GLY A 1101 23.92 23.14 -13.88
CA GLY A 1101 24.78 23.37 -15.05
C GLY A 1101 26.14 23.99 -14.73
N TRP A 1102 26.74 23.64 -13.59
CA TRP A 1102 28.04 24.18 -13.20
C TRP A 1102 29.18 23.59 -14.04
N GLU A 1103 30.23 24.38 -14.27
CA GLU A 1103 31.47 23.93 -14.92
C GLU A 1103 32.64 23.94 -13.94
N LEU A 1104 33.64 23.07 -14.14
CA LEU A 1104 34.82 22.98 -13.28
C LEU A 1104 35.57 24.32 -13.11
N GLY A 1105 35.52 25.20 -14.11
CA GLY A 1105 36.15 26.52 -14.06
C GLY A 1105 35.42 27.58 -13.26
N TRP A 1106 34.18 27.30 -12.85
CA TRP A 1106 33.40 28.19 -11.99
C TRP A 1106 33.62 27.89 -10.51
N LEU A 1107 34.14 26.69 -10.18
CA LEU A 1107 34.44 26.30 -8.81
C LEU A 1107 35.55 27.15 -8.20
N ARG A 1108 35.41 27.45 -6.91
CA ARG A 1108 36.42 28.16 -6.12
C ARG A 1108 37.65 27.26 -5.93
N ALA A 1109 38.83 27.89 -5.83
CA ALA A 1109 40.09 27.16 -5.67
C ALA A 1109 40.11 26.23 -4.43
N ALA A 1110 39.42 26.61 -3.35
CA ALA A 1110 39.29 25.78 -2.15
C ALA A 1110 38.48 24.49 -2.40
N THR A 1111 37.36 24.61 -3.12
CA THR A 1111 36.52 23.48 -3.56
C THR A 1111 37.30 22.56 -4.49
N VAL A 1112 37.98 23.13 -5.49
CA VAL A 1112 38.84 22.36 -6.41
C VAL A 1112 39.94 21.62 -5.64
N ASN A 1113 40.59 22.26 -4.66
CA ASN A 1113 41.62 21.63 -3.86
C ASN A 1113 41.08 20.47 -3.00
N ALA A 1114 39.88 20.62 -2.42
CA ALA A 1114 39.22 19.57 -1.66
C ALA A 1114 38.91 18.34 -2.54
N TYR A 1115 38.37 18.54 -3.74
CA TYR A 1115 38.10 17.44 -4.68
C TYR A 1115 39.36 16.85 -5.31
N LEU A 1116 40.42 17.63 -5.52
CA LEU A 1116 41.73 17.09 -5.91
C LEU A 1116 42.29 16.17 -4.80
N ARG A 1117 42.13 16.56 -3.53
CA ARG A 1117 42.53 15.72 -2.40
C ARG A 1117 41.67 14.46 -2.30
N LEU A 1118 40.35 14.56 -2.50
CA LEU A 1118 39.46 13.41 -2.59
C LEU A 1118 39.91 12.44 -3.70
N ALA A 1119 40.20 12.96 -4.89
CA ALA A 1119 40.69 12.16 -6.01
C ALA A 1119 42.01 11.43 -5.68
N GLU A 1120 42.93 12.06 -4.95
CA GLU A 1120 44.17 11.39 -4.50
C GLU A 1120 43.90 10.24 -3.53
N LEU A 1121 42.95 10.39 -2.61
CA LEU A 1121 42.63 9.35 -1.64
C LEU A 1121 41.91 8.17 -2.30
N VAL A 1122 41.07 8.46 -3.28
CA VAL A 1122 40.31 7.45 -4.04
C VAL A 1122 41.22 6.65 -4.98
N LEU A 1123 42.16 7.32 -5.65
CA LEU A 1123 43.12 6.68 -6.58
C LEU A 1123 44.43 6.25 -5.92
N GLY A 1124 44.69 6.67 -4.68
CA GLY A 1124 45.92 6.42 -3.94
C GLY A 1124 46.19 4.94 -3.68
N ALA A 1125 47.49 4.60 -3.66
CA ALA A 1125 48.00 3.23 -3.64
C ALA A 1125 47.63 2.46 -2.37
N ASP A 1126 47.15 1.24 -2.56
CA ASP A 1126 47.20 0.18 -1.56
C ASP A 1126 48.67 0.04 -1.12
N GLY A 1127 48.94 0.20 0.18
CA GLY A 1127 50.26 -0.10 0.72
C GLY A 1127 50.61 -1.56 0.41
N THR A 1128 51.78 -1.77 -0.21
CA THR A 1128 52.53 -3.03 -0.17
C THR A 1128 51.69 -4.30 -0.31
N VAL A 1129 51.37 -4.69 -1.56
CA VAL A 1129 51.18 -6.12 -1.86
C VAL A 1129 52.56 -6.76 -1.65
N ALA A 1130 52.74 -7.45 -0.53
CA ALA A 1130 53.77 -8.45 -0.41
C ALA A 1130 53.66 -9.38 -1.61
N ALA A 1131 54.77 -9.64 -2.28
CA ALA A 1131 54.83 -10.64 -3.33
C ALA A 1131 54.17 -11.94 -2.82
N ASP A 1132 53.13 -12.40 -3.51
CA ASP A 1132 52.63 -13.77 -3.34
C ASP A 1132 53.83 -14.72 -3.51
N PRO A 1133 54.05 -15.68 -2.59
CA PRO A 1133 55.10 -16.67 -2.76
C PRO A 1133 54.79 -17.50 -4.01
N GLU A 1134 55.81 -17.63 -4.85
CA GLU A 1134 55.79 -18.45 -6.07
C GLU A 1134 55.23 -19.85 -5.77
N PRO A 1135 54.30 -20.39 -6.58
CA PRO A 1135 53.72 -21.70 -6.34
C PRO A 1135 54.80 -22.78 -6.52
N ALA A 1136 55.05 -23.53 -5.46
CA ALA A 1136 55.95 -24.69 -5.50
C ALA A 1136 55.47 -25.71 -6.57
N PRO A 1137 56.38 -26.31 -7.36
CA PRO A 1137 56.01 -27.28 -8.37
C PRO A 1137 55.43 -28.55 -7.72
N ALA A 1138 54.36 -29.07 -8.33
CA ALA A 1138 53.59 -30.22 -7.85
C ALA A 1138 54.46 -31.49 -7.74
N PRO A 1139 54.25 -32.34 -6.71
CA PRO A 1139 54.91 -33.63 -6.61
C PRO A 1139 54.25 -34.68 -7.53
N ASP A 1140 55.10 -35.49 -8.14
CA ASP A 1140 54.82 -36.58 -9.09
C ASP A 1140 54.00 -37.72 -8.44
N PRO A 1141 53.00 -38.33 -9.10
CA PRO A 1141 52.17 -39.38 -8.52
C PRO A 1141 52.81 -40.76 -8.75
N ALA A 1142 53.76 -41.14 -7.91
CA ALA A 1142 54.17 -42.55 -7.80
C ALA A 1142 54.83 -42.85 -6.45
N SER A 1143 54.06 -43.39 -5.50
CA SER A 1143 54.41 -44.58 -4.69
C SER A 1143 53.59 -44.67 -3.38
N PRO A 1144 53.27 -45.88 -2.90
CA PRO A 1144 52.21 -46.14 -1.91
C PRO A 1144 52.69 -45.98 -0.45
N PRO A 1145 51.76 -46.01 0.53
CA PRO A 1145 52.05 -45.58 1.88
C PRO A 1145 52.64 -46.71 2.74
N ALA A 1146 53.64 -46.36 3.54
CA ALA A 1146 54.05 -47.02 4.78
C ALA A 1146 54.48 -45.88 5.71
N THR A 1147 54.08 -45.75 6.97
CA THR A 1147 53.56 -46.69 7.98
C THR A 1147 52.82 -45.87 9.03
#